data_AF-A0A445E8U4-F1
#
_entry.id   AF-A0A445E8U4-F1
#
_cell.length_a   1.000
_cell.length_b   1.000
_cell.length_c   1.000
_cell.angle_alpha   90.00
_cell.angle_beta   90.00
_cell.angle_gamma   90.00
#
_symmetry.space_group_name_H-M   'P 1'
#
loop_
_entity.id
_entity.type
_entity.pdbx_description
1 polymer ?
#
loop_
_entity_poly.entity_id
_entity_poly.type
_entity_poly.pdbx_seq_one_letter_code
_entity_poly.pdbx_strand_id
1 'polypeptide(L)'
;MDLLVSLSTYLGFSLIQIQKKTEQQLKDIEILLIMEPLLHGDYPISMRETAGARIPSFTNRESEQVKGSCDFIGLIHYTNANITDNSEALKNNLRDYTADIAAKLISGLNPFSNEEYPVAPWGLQEELNKFKLRYGNLPIFIYENGQRTPSNASLQDESRVKYLHGYIGATLDALRNGSNIRGYFAWSFLDLFELLDGYKVSYGLYYVDRNDPELKRYPKLSAKWFNWFLRGRRSTSIVGAMKLLRDCSNLKKLPINVQDLVNLRHLDVHGTDLEDMPKGMNKLKDLQFLSDYVVGKNEENGIGELGELANLHGTFYIQKLENVISSVAASDARMDEKIHLNDLSLKWSSGEDSDIDDSQVEKDVLDKLRPHKGLKKLKIEGFRGTMLPDWVAHSFYNNMTFLELRGCKNCWMVPSLGQLPSLMELRLDGFDMVKIIGAEFYKSDRTHHHHHQQTPFRSLKYLFISHMRWWEAWESLECDDAPFPQLKQLSIWECPKLRGDLPAFLPSLKSLYIEDCEQLGCYLPRASIIRELRIYGKQEARMQDLPLSLQQLSIEGNQLVESVFEAMTRTQPTSITGLWISNCSSAISFPGNSLPSSLKELGIMNCKNMEFPMQQQHHHESLVKLTIENSCVSLTSMVLEAFPNLTSITIKRCENLRSLEVVPQSQSLEILSIEGCPKMENIAGERLPASLRKNIEASWSKHNLESKGTLARMISQGARSFKKWNDEDQRKRKHLTASEKENKKLQMKFVMKTKGIKQMKSTYIIIVILHLTATASKLCLCERILSLECKQKPLPFPYLSYFLAVVNMAAELVGGAFLSSFLNAV
;
A
#
# COMPACT_ATOMS: atom_id res chain seq x y z
N MET A 1 -22.54 -26.69 -35.26
CA MET A 1 -23.11 -26.56 -33.90
C MET A 1 -21.91 -26.43 -33.02
N ASP A 2 -21.50 -25.18 -32.79
CA ASP A 2 -20.07 -24.87 -32.83
C ASP A 2 -19.50 -24.91 -31.41
N LEU A 3 -18.51 -25.78 -31.18
CA LEU A 3 -18.06 -26.10 -29.83
C LEU A 3 -16.98 -25.11 -29.38
N LEU A 4 -17.43 -24.01 -28.76
CA LEU A 4 -16.56 -23.13 -27.98
C LEU A 4 -15.97 -23.90 -26.79
N VAL A 5 -14.66 -24.01 -26.75
CA VAL A 5 -13.91 -24.43 -25.57
C VAL A 5 -13.29 -23.19 -24.91
N SER A 6 -13.85 -22.78 -23.77
CA SER A 6 -13.32 -21.68 -22.98
C SER A 6 -12.29 -22.20 -21.98
N LEU A 7 -11.04 -21.72 -22.09
CA LEU A 7 -9.93 -22.05 -21.20
C LEU A 7 -9.65 -20.85 -20.30
N SER A 8 -9.96 -21.01 -19.01
CA SER A 8 -9.73 -20.03 -17.95
C SER A 8 -8.30 -20.09 -17.42
N THR A 9 -7.33 -19.71 -18.26
CA THR A 9 -5.93 -19.47 -17.83
C THR A 9 -5.84 -18.18 -17.03
N TYR A 10 -6.41 -18.15 -15.82
CA TYR A 10 -6.37 -17.00 -14.91
C TYR A 10 -4.95 -16.44 -14.72
N LEU A 11 -3.95 -17.32 -14.84
CA LEU A 11 -2.55 -17.08 -14.60
C LEU A 11 -1.71 -17.61 -15.78
N GLY A 12 -0.93 -16.76 -16.42
CA GLY A 12 0.34 -17.19 -17.01
C GLY A 12 1.34 -17.54 -15.89
N PHE A 13 2.40 -18.30 -16.16
CA PHE A 13 3.33 -18.70 -15.10
C PHE A 13 4.75 -18.20 -15.36
N SER A 14 5.31 -17.45 -14.39
CA SER A 14 6.72 -17.01 -14.41
C SER A 14 7.54 -17.82 -13.41
N LEU A 15 8.77 -18.18 -13.80
CA LEU A 15 9.65 -19.01 -13.00
C LEU A 15 10.89 -18.26 -12.54
N ILE A 16 11.07 -18.23 -11.22
CA ILE A 16 12.41 -18.30 -10.63
C ILE A 16 12.97 -19.69 -10.94
N GLN A 17 14.28 -19.80 -11.17
CA GLN A 17 14.92 -21.04 -11.60
C GLN A 17 14.69 -22.22 -10.62
N ILE A 18 14.76 -23.44 -11.17
CA ILE A 18 14.75 -24.76 -10.47
C ILE A 18 13.34 -25.36 -10.22
N GLN A 19 12.68 -25.89 -11.27
CA GLN A 19 12.11 -27.27 -11.34
C GLN A 19 11.18 -27.50 -12.57
N LYS A 20 11.74 -27.94 -13.70
CA LYS A 20 10.99 -28.24 -14.95
C LYS A 20 9.93 -29.36 -14.83
N LYS A 21 9.99 -30.20 -13.80
CA LYS A 21 9.09 -31.35 -13.64
C LYS A 21 7.71 -30.90 -13.15
N THR A 22 7.68 -30.16 -12.04
CA THR A 22 6.48 -29.55 -11.46
C THR A 22 5.81 -28.59 -12.46
N GLU A 23 6.60 -27.86 -13.25
CA GLU A 23 6.13 -26.99 -14.33
C GLU A 23 5.28 -27.74 -15.38
N GLN A 24 5.74 -28.92 -15.84
CA GLN A 24 4.98 -29.72 -16.80
C GLN A 24 3.74 -30.33 -16.13
N GLN A 25 3.87 -30.86 -14.90
CA GLN A 25 2.72 -31.46 -14.18
C GLN A 25 1.57 -30.48 -13.91
N LEU A 26 1.85 -29.18 -13.71
CA LEU A 26 0.77 -28.19 -13.57
C LEU A 26 0.11 -27.86 -14.93
N LYS A 27 0.92 -27.73 -15.99
CA LYS A 27 0.43 -27.52 -17.37
C LYS A 27 -0.37 -28.73 -17.90
N ASP A 28 -0.03 -29.93 -17.42
CA ASP A 28 -0.75 -31.20 -17.69
C ASP A 28 -2.19 -31.20 -17.14
N ILE A 29 -2.50 -30.34 -16.18
CA ILE A 29 -3.74 -30.40 -15.39
C ILE A 29 -4.72 -29.27 -15.71
N GLU A 30 -4.25 -28.02 -15.91
CA GLU A 30 -5.17 -26.90 -16.21
C GLU A 30 -5.52 -26.76 -17.70
N ILE A 31 -4.56 -27.02 -18.61
CA ILE A 31 -4.76 -26.85 -20.07
C ILE A 31 -4.92 -28.21 -20.76
N LEU A 32 -4.00 -29.14 -20.50
CA LEU A 32 -3.95 -30.43 -21.20
C LEU A 32 -5.10 -31.38 -20.81
N LEU A 33 -5.65 -31.29 -19.59
CA LEU A 33 -6.85 -32.04 -19.19
C LEU A 33 -8.06 -31.80 -20.12
N ILE A 34 -8.15 -30.60 -20.70
CA ILE A 34 -9.20 -30.23 -21.66
C ILE A 34 -8.69 -30.43 -23.10
N MET A 35 -7.47 -30.01 -23.42
CA MET A 35 -6.96 -30.03 -24.80
C MET A 35 -6.55 -31.42 -25.33
N GLU A 36 -6.04 -32.33 -24.50
CA GLU A 36 -5.65 -33.67 -24.95
C GLU A 36 -6.85 -34.52 -25.41
N PRO A 37 -8.00 -34.57 -24.69
CA PRO A 37 -9.20 -35.22 -25.22
C PRO A 37 -9.64 -34.65 -26.57
N LEU A 38 -9.62 -33.32 -26.72
CA LEU A 38 -10.08 -32.64 -27.94
C LEU A 38 -9.15 -32.86 -29.14
N LEU A 39 -7.84 -33.07 -28.93
CA LEU A 39 -6.85 -33.26 -30.00
C LEU A 39 -6.56 -34.74 -30.29
N HIS A 40 -6.48 -35.56 -29.24
CA HIS A 40 -5.96 -36.91 -29.29
C HIS A 40 -7.00 -37.99 -28.96
N GLY A 41 -8.08 -37.64 -28.24
CA GLY A 41 -9.21 -38.53 -27.91
C GLY A 41 -9.13 -39.18 -26.53
N ASP A 42 -8.16 -38.83 -25.68
CA ASP A 42 -8.01 -39.35 -24.32
C ASP A 42 -7.36 -38.31 -23.40
N TYR A 43 -7.41 -38.53 -22.09
CA TYR A 43 -6.77 -37.69 -21.08
C TYR A 43 -5.23 -37.83 -21.07
N PRO A 44 -4.48 -36.80 -20.63
CA PRO A 44 -3.02 -36.86 -20.58
C PRO A 44 -2.52 -38.02 -19.72
N ILE A 45 -1.45 -38.68 -20.17
CA ILE A 45 -0.88 -39.88 -19.53
C ILE A 45 -0.54 -39.59 -18.05
N SER A 46 0.09 -38.47 -17.77
CA SER A 46 0.46 -38.02 -16.42
C SER A 46 -0.76 -37.81 -15.50
N MET A 47 -1.90 -37.37 -16.05
CA MET A 47 -3.17 -37.31 -15.32
C MET A 47 -3.73 -38.70 -15.05
N ARG A 48 -3.71 -39.61 -16.04
CA ARG A 48 -4.15 -41.00 -15.85
C ARG A 48 -3.31 -41.74 -14.80
N GLU A 49 -2.00 -41.48 -14.74
CA GLU A 49 -1.09 -41.98 -13.71
C GLU A 49 -1.34 -41.35 -12.33
N THR A 50 -1.56 -40.03 -12.27
CA THR A 50 -1.70 -39.29 -10.99
C THR A 50 -3.08 -39.47 -10.36
N ALA A 51 -4.15 -39.39 -11.15
CA ALA A 51 -5.53 -39.56 -10.72
C ALA A 51 -5.88 -41.03 -10.46
N GLY A 52 -5.35 -41.94 -11.29
CA GLY A 52 -5.73 -43.36 -11.30
C GLY A 52 -7.21 -43.53 -11.61
N ALA A 53 -7.86 -44.50 -10.97
CA ALA A 53 -9.29 -44.79 -11.16
C ALA A 53 -10.28 -43.68 -10.69
N ARG A 54 -9.79 -42.47 -10.37
CA ARG A 54 -10.62 -41.29 -10.05
C ARG A 54 -10.97 -40.45 -11.29
N ILE A 55 -10.17 -40.53 -12.36
CA ILE A 55 -10.53 -39.96 -13.67
C ILE A 55 -11.23 -41.06 -14.49
N PRO A 56 -12.36 -40.77 -15.18
CA PRO A 56 -12.97 -41.75 -16.07
C PRO A 56 -12.05 -42.04 -17.27
N SER A 57 -12.27 -43.19 -17.91
CA SER A 57 -11.67 -43.52 -19.21
C SER A 57 -12.70 -43.37 -20.31
N PHE A 58 -12.37 -42.68 -21.41
CA PHE A 58 -13.22 -42.67 -22.60
C PHE A 58 -13.35 -44.09 -23.18
N THR A 59 -14.57 -44.48 -23.58
CA THR A 59 -14.74 -45.61 -24.51
C THR A 59 -14.26 -45.21 -25.90
N ASN A 60 -13.93 -46.19 -26.76
CA ASN A 60 -13.52 -45.91 -28.15
C ASN A 60 -14.49 -44.98 -28.89
N ARG A 61 -15.80 -45.14 -28.66
CA ARG A 61 -16.84 -44.31 -29.26
C ARG A 61 -16.77 -42.86 -28.75
N GLU A 62 -16.63 -42.65 -27.45
CA GLU A 62 -16.52 -41.29 -26.89
C GLU A 62 -15.21 -40.62 -27.31
N SER A 63 -14.12 -41.40 -27.39
CA SER A 63 -12.82 -40.98 -27.92
C SER A 63 -12.92 -40.49 -29.37
N GLU A 64 -13.61 -41.24 -30.23
CA GLU A 64 -13.92 -40.85 -31.62
C GLU A 64 -14.85 -39.63 -31.71
N GLN A 65 -15.72 -39.40 -30.72
CA GLN A 65 -16.66 -38.27 -30.69
C GLN A 65 -16.05 -36.97 -30.14
N VAL A 66 -15.11 -37.03 -29.19
CA VAL A 66 -14.47 -35.84 -28.60
C VAL A 66 -13.28 -35.35 -29.45
N LYS A 67 -12.60 -36.25 -30.15
CA LYS A 67 -11.44 -35.92 -30.97
C LYS A 67 -11.80 -35.08 -32.20
N GLY A 68 -11.19 -33.91 -32.31
CA GLY A 68 -11.47 -32.94 -33.37
C GLY A 68 -12.81 -32.19 -33.20
N SER A 69 -13.48 -32.31 -32.06
CA SER A 69 -14.80 -31.69 -31.83
C SER A 69 -14.77 -30.18 -31.55
N CYS A 70 -13.59 -29.59 -31.36
CA CYS A 70 -13.40 -28.17 -31.03
C CYS A 70 -13.13 -27.32 -32.29
N ASP A 71 -14.04 -26.39 -32.58
CA ASP A 71 -13.90 -25.45 -33.71
C ASP A 71 -12.94 -24.29 -33.41
N PHE A 72 -12.92 -23.80 -32.16
CA PHE A 72 -12.09 -22.68 -31.73
C PHE A 72 -11.91 -22.60 -30.20
N ILE A 73 -10.83 -21.94 -29.79
CA ILE A 73 -10.42 -21.77 -28.40
C ILE A 73 -10.76 -20.34 -27.93
N GLY A 74 -11.55 -20.23 -26.86
CA GLY A 74 -11.68 -19.00 -26.08
C GLY A 74 -10.63 -18.96 -24.98
N LEU A 75 -9.72 -18.00 -24.99
CA LEU A 75 -8.65 -17.86 -24.00
C LEU A 75 -8.96 -16.69 -23.05
N ILE A 76 -9.04 -16.96 -21.75
CA ILE A 76 -9.16 -15.94 -20.70
C ILE A 76 -7.79 -15.81 -20.02
N HIS A 77 -7.25 -14.59 -19.92
CA HIS A 77 -5.93 -14.35 -19.31
C HIS A 77 -5.91 -13.00 -18.59
N TYR A 78 -5.46 -12.96 -17.34
CA TYR A 78 -5.48 -11.74 -16.52
C TYR A 78 -4.10 -11.28 -16.01
N THR A 79 -3.28 -12.17 -15.48
CA THR A 79 -1.96 -11.82 -14.92
C THR A 79 -1.00 -13.02 -14.97
N ASN A 80 0.19 -12.91 -14.39
CA ASN A 80 1.10 -14.04 -14.19
C ASN A 80 1.27 -14.36 -12.69
N ALA A 81 1.39 -15.64 -12.35
CA ALA A 81 1.75 -16.11 -11.02
C ALA A 81 3.06 -16.91 -11.00
N ASN A 82 3.58 -17.12 -9.79
CA ASN A 82 4.74 -17.96 -9.52
C ASN A 82 4.30 -19.15 -8.67
N ILE A 83 4.90 -20.31 -8.90
CA ILE A 83 4.58 -21.58 -8.22
C ILE A 83 5.82 -22.22 -7.61
N THR A 84 5.64 -23.00 -6.55
CA THR A 84 6.63 -23.92 -5.97
C THR A 84 6.11 -25.35 -5.96
N ASP A 85 7.04 -26.30 -5.87
CA ASP A 85 6.72 -27.72 -5.69
C ASP A 85 5.97 -27.99 -4.37
N ASN A 86 5.03 -28.93 -4.47
CA ASN A 86 4.24 -29.48 -3.39
C ASN A 86 4.05 -31.00 -3.63
N SER A 87 5.09 -31.69 -4.13
CA SER A 87 5.08 -33.13 -4.42
C SER A 87 4.79 -33.99 -3.18
N GLU A 88 4.85 -33.41 -1.97
CA GLU A 88 4.39 -34.06 -0.75
C GLU A 88 2.87 -34.28 -0.73
N ALA A 89 2.07 -33.46 -1.43
CA ALA A 89 0.62 -33.63 -1.52
C ALA A 89 0.22 -34.98 -2.15
N LEU A 90 1.04 -35.49 -3.09
CA LEU A 90 0.87 -36.79 -3.74
C LEU A 90 1.02 -37.98 -2.77
N LYS A 91 1.64 -37.78 -1.60
CA LYS A 91 1.81 -38.81 -0.56
C LYS A 91 0.55 -39.07 0.27
N ASN A 92 -0.51 -38.26 0.10
CA ASN A 92 -1.75 -38.40 0.85
C ASN A 92 -2.67 -39.49 0.26
N ASN A 93 -3.27 -40.29 1.15
CA ASN A 93 -4.26 -41.31 0.76
C ASN A 93 -5.61 -40.72 0.32
N LEU A 94 -5.89 -39.46 0.67
CA LEU A 94 -7.04 -38.69 0.20
C LEU A 94 -6.50 -37.48 -0.56
N ARG A 95 -6.82 -37.39 -1.85
CA ARG A 95 -6.42 -36.31 -2.75
C ARG A 95 -7.64 -35.75 -3.48
N ASP A 96 -7.72 -34.43 -3.50
CA ASP A 96 -8.57 -33.67 -4.43
C ASP A 96 -7.74 -33.21 -5.64
N TYR A 97 -8.39 -32.51 -6.57
CA TYR A 97 -7.75 -31.92 -7.75
C TYR A 97 -6.53 -31.06 -7.39
N THR A 98 -6.64 -30.24 -6.34
CA THR A 98 -5.56 -29.36 -5.86
C THR A 98 -4.35 -30.14 -5.30
N ALA A 99 -4.60 -31.27 -4.64
CA ALA A 99 -3.53 -32.17 -4.18
C ALA A 99 -2.86 -32.95 -5.34
N ASP A 100 -3.58 -33.20 -6.44
CA ASP A 100 -3.06 -33.84 -7.64
C ASP A 100 -2.19 -32.90 -8.50
N ILE A 101 -2.44 -31.59 -8.45
CA ILE A 101 -1.61 -30.55 -9.08
C ILE A 101 -0.15 -30.59 -8.58
N ALA A 102 0.10 -31.12 -7.38
CA ALA A 102 1.44 -31.30 -6.81
C ALA A 102 2.31 -30.03 -6.73
N ALA A 103 1.69 -28.85 -6.81
CA ALA A 103 2.33 -27.53 -6.68
C ALA A 103 1.58 -26.66 -5.66
N LYS A 104 2.11 -25.45 -5.43
CA LYS A 104 1.50 -24.41 -4.60
C LYS A 104 1.83 -23.03 -5.16
N LEU A 105 0.88 -22.10 -5.11
CA LEU A 105 1.14 -20.70 -5.45
C LEU A 105 2.14 -20.09 -4.45
N ILE A 106 3.14 -19.35 -4.94
CA ILE A 106 3.98 -18.51 -4.07
C ILE A 106 3.15 -17.33 -3.59
N SER A 107 3.06 -17.15 -2.27
CA SER A 107 2.31 -16.05 -1.66
C SER A 107 2.95 -14.69 -1.98
N GLY A 108 2.30 -13.95 -2.87
CA GLY A 108 2.69 -12.61 -3.31
C GLY A 108 1.59 -11.93 -4.12
N LEU A 109 0.86 -12.72 -4.91
CA LEU A 109 -0.47 -12.36 -5.42
C LEU A 109 -1.53 -13.17 -4.67
N ASN A 110 -2.35 -12.50 -3.87
CA ASN A 110 -3.60 -13.06 -3.39
C ASN A 110 -4.67 -12.76 -4.44
N PRO A 111 -5.33 -13.76 -5.07
CA PRO A 111 -6.40 -13.49 -6.03
C PRO A 111 -7.51 -12.59 -5.48
N PHE A 112 -7.68 -12.54 -4.16
CA PHE A 112 -8.70 -11.79 -3.44
C PHE A 112 -8.18 -10.56 -2.65
N SER A 113 -6.94 -10.07 -2.89
CA SER A 113 -6.55 -8.73 -2.41
C SER A 113 -7.14 -7.65 -3.32
N ASN A 114 -7.43 -6.44 -2.81
CA ASN A 114 -8.00 -5.35 -3.64
C ASN A 114 -6.96 -4.69 -4.58
N GLU A 115 -5.87 -5.37 -4.90
CA GLU A 115 -4.71 -4.83 -5.62
C GLU A 115 -4.87 -4.98 -7.14
N GLU A 116 -4.21 -4.09 -7.88
CA GLU A 116 -4.13 -4.16 -9.34
C GLU A 116 -3.25 -5.33 -9.81
N TYR A 117 -3.53 -5.88 -10.99
CA TYR A 117 -2.69 -6.94 -11.54
C TYR A 117 -1.36 -6.39 -12.12
N PRO A 118 -0.23 -7.09 -11.90
CA PRO A 118 1.02 -6.82 -12.61
C PRO A 118 0.85 -6.89 -14.13
N VAL A 119 1.40 -5.90 -14.83
CA VAL A 119 1.33 -5.81 -16.29
C VAL A 119 2.41 -6.71 -16.92
N ALA A 120 2.06 -7.98 -17.15
CA ALA A 120 2.97 -9.01 -17.69
C ALA A 120 2.52 -9.54 -19.08
N PRO A 121 2.42 -8.68 -20.11
CA PRO A 121 1.81 -9.05 -21.40
C PRO A 121 2.58 -10.13 -22.18
N TRP A 122 3.86 -10.31 -21.88
CA TRP A 122 4.68 -11.40 -22.42
C TRP A 122 4.14 -12.79 -22.04
N GLY A 123 3.42 -12.94 -20.93
CA GLY A 123 2.80 -14.21 -20.51
C GLY A 123 1.75 -14.68 -21.51
N LEU A 124 0.85 -13.79 -21.91
CA LEU A 124 -0.13 -14.05 -22.96
C LEU A 124 0.57 -14.37 -24.30
N GLN A 125 1.66 -13.68 -24.63
CA GLN A 125 2.44 -13.98 -25.84
C GLN A 125 3.05 -15.39 -25.78
N GLU A 126 3.54 -15.85 -24.63
CA GLU A 126 4.08 -17.20 -24.46
C GLU A 126 2.99 -18.26 -24.58
N GLU A 127 1.82 -18.08 -23.96
CA GLU A 127 0.67 -18.98 -24.10
C GLU A 127 0.16 -19.06 -25.55
N LEU A 128 -0.04 -17.92 -26.22
CA LEU A 128 -0.44 -17.90 -27.63
C LEU A 128 0.59 -18.57 -28.57
N ASN A 129 1.87 -18.60 -28.19
CA ASN A 129 2.89 -19.39 -28.89
C ASN A 129 2.82 -20.90 -28.54
N LYS A 130 2.47 -21.29 -27.32
CA LYS A 130 2.23 -22.70 -26.95
C LYS A 130 1.04 -23.29 -27.69
N PHE A 131 -0.10 -22.58 -27.78
CA PHE A 131 -1.25 -23.02 -28.58
C PHE A 131 -0.89 -23.23 -30.06
N LYS A 132 -0.11 -22.30 -30.64
CA LYS A 132 0.42 -22.42 -32.01
C LYS A 132 1.32 -23.65 -32.20
N LEU A 133 2.21 -23.94 -31.25
CA LEU A 133 3.26 -24.96 -31.39
C LEU A 133 2.84 -26.37 -30.94
N ARG A 134 1.89 -26.49 -30.00
CA ARG A 134 1.46 -27.78 -29.42
C ARG A 134 0.04 -28.20 -29.85
N TYR A 135 -0.87 -27.25 -30.05
CA TYR A 135 -2.31 -27.52 -30.14
C TYR A 135 -2.90 -27.18 -31.52
N GLY A 136 -2.18 -27.57 -32.58
CA GLY A 136 -2.62 -27.46 -33.97
C GLY A 136 -2.80 -26.04 -34.52
N ASN A 137 -2.49 -24.99 -33.75
CA ASN A 137 -2.77 -23.59 -34.09
C ASN A 137 -4.25 -23.37 -34.47
N LEU A 138 -5.18 -23.95 -33.71
CA LEU A 138 -6.63 -23.72 -33.83
C LEU A 138 -6.98 -22.22 -33.72
N PRO A 139 -8.13 -21.77 -34.22
CA PRO A 139 -8.56 -20.37 -34.10
C PRO A 139 -8.68 -19.96 -32.62
N ILE A 140 -8.07 -18.84 -32.22
CA ILE A 140 -8.08 -18.35 -30.84
C ILE A 140 -8.80 -17.00 -30.76
N PHE A 141 -9.69 -16.83 -29.79
CA PHE A 141 -10.21 -15.54 -29.37
C PHE A 141 -9.78 -15.28 -27.92
N ILE A 142 -9.14 -14.13 -27.65
CA ILE A 142 -8.92 -13.69 -26.26
C ILE A 142 -10.28 -13.22 -25.74
N TYR A 143 -10.96 -14.07 -24.96
CA TYR A 143 -12.37 -13.93 -24.59
C TYR A 143 -12.58 -12.97 -23.42
N GLU A 144 -11.63 -12.93 -22.49
CA GLU A 144 -11.53 -11.91 -21.46
C GLU A 144 -10.05 -11.57 -21.18
N ASN A 145 -9.75 -10.27 -21.12
CA ASN A 145 -8.48 -9.73 -20.66
C ASN A 145 -8.71 -8.29 -20.18
N GLY A 146 -8.19 -7.90 -19.01
CA GLY A 146 -8.46 -6.56 -18.47
C GLY A 146 -7.75 -6.24 -17.15
N GLN A 147 -7.54 -4.95 -16.88
CA GLN A 147 -6.95 -4.52 -15.62
C GLN A 147 -7.98 -4.40 -14.52
N ARG A 148 -7.66 -5.00 -13.37
CA ARG A 148 -8.40 -4.86 -12.12
C ARG A 148 -8.01 -3.54 -11.45
N THR A 149 -8.99 -2.74 -11.05
CA THR A 149 -8.77 -1.53 -10.23
C THR A 149 -9.81 -1.46 -9.11
N PRO A 150 -9.54 -0.82 -7.96
CA PRO A 150 -10.57 -0.53 -6.95
C PRO A 150 -11.81 0.13 -7.57
N SER A 151 -13.00 -0.15 -7.05
CA SER A 151 -14.26 0.37 -7.63
C SER A 151 -14.51 1.85 -7.36
N ASN A 152 -13.75 2.45 -6.43
CA ASN A 152 -13.69 3.88 -6.15
C ASN A 152 -12.49 4.58 -6.81
N ALA A 153 -11.81 3.93 -7.78
CA ALA A 153 -10.67 4.50 -8.47
C ALA A 153 -11.06 5.74 -9.31
N SER A 154 -10.08 6.61 -9.55
CA SER A 154 -10.23 7.81 -10.39
C SER A 154 -10.69 7.46 -11.81
N LEU A 155 -11.44 8.37 -12.45
CA LEU A 155 -11.72 8.32 -13.89
C LEU A 155 -10.44 8.44 -14.75
N GLN A 156 -9.29 8.77 -14.16
CA GLN A 156 -7.98 8.74 -14.80
C GLN A 156 -7.28 7.39 -14.50
N ASP A 157 -7.80 6.31 -15.07
CA ASP A 157 -7.36 4.93 -14.82
C ASP A 157 -6.14 4.53 -15.66
N GLU A 158 -5.01 5.20 -15.43
CA GLU A 158 -3.78 5.04 -16.23
C GLU A 158 -3.24 3.60 -16.24
N SER A 159 -3.40 2.85 -15.15
CA SER A 159 -3.03 1.44 -15.05
C SER A 159 -3.75 0.58 -16.08
N ARG A 160 -5.06 0.79 -16.27
CA ARG A 160 -5.86 0.10 -17.30
C ARG A 160 -5.42 0.47 -18.72
N VAL A 161 -4.98 1.71 -18.95
CA VAL A 161 -4.39 2.12 -20.23
C VAL A 161 -3.06 1.40 -20.49
N LYS A 162 -2.14 1.41 -19.51
CA LYS A 162 -0.83 0.72 -19.61
C LYS A 162 -1.02 -0.79 -19.87
N TYR A 163 -1.94 -1.42 -19.14
CA TYR A 163 -2.31 -2.83 -19.29
C TYR A 163 -2.84 -3.14 -20.70
N LEU A 164 -3.90 -2.46 -21.14
CA LEU A 164 -4.54 -2.74 -22.44
C LEU A 164 -3.57 -2.52 -23.61
N HIS A 165 -2.76 -1.44 -23.56
CA HIS A 165 -1.72 -1.20 -24.56
C HIS A 165 -0.71 -2.37 -24.63
N GLY A 166 -0.24 -2.85 -23.48
CA GLY A 166 0.70 -3.98 -23.40
C GLY A 166 0.12 -5.30 -23.93
N TYR A 167 -1.05 -5.70 -23.44
CA TYR A 167 -1.66 -6.99 -23.80
C TYR A 167 -2.18 -7.03 -25.25
N ILE A 168 -2.68 -5.92 -25.78
CA ILE A 168 -3.05 -5.81 -27.20
C ILE A 168 -1.79 -5.83 -28.09
N GLY A 169 -0.68 -5.21 -27.65
CA GLY A 169 0.62 -5.29 -28.32
C GLY A 169 1.14 -6.73 -28.40
N ALA A 170 1.20 -7.43 -27.27
CA ALA A 170 1.58 -8.84 -27.21
C ALA A 170 0.69 -9.76 -28.07
N THR A 171 -0.63 -9.49 -28.10
CA THR A 171 -1.58 -10.20 -28.98
C THR A 171 -1.26 -9.95 -30.46
N LEU A 172 -0.97 -8.70 -30.85
CA LEU A 172 -0.57 -8.33 -32.21
C LEU A 172 0.76 -8.97 -32.62
N ASP A 173 1.73 -9.08 -31.72
CA ASP A 173 3.02 -9.70 -32.01
C ASP A 173 2.94 -11.23 -32.04
N ALA A 174 2.05 -11.86 -31.26
CA ALA A 174 1.70 -13.27 -31.42
C ALA A 174 1.02 -13.55 -32.78
N LEU A 175 0.08 -12.68 -33.20
CA LEU A 175 -0.57 -12.74 -34.51
C LEU A 175 0.44 -12.60 -35.66
N ARG A 176 1.36 -11.63 -35.57
CA ARG A 176 2.48 -11.46 -36.52
C ARG A 176 3.38 -12.68 -36.59
N ASN A 177 3.63 -13.32 -35.45
CA ASN A 177 4.37 -14.59 -35.35
C ASN A 177 3.53 -15.83 -35.73
N GLY A 178 2.37 -15.65 -36.38
CA GLY A 178 1.59 -16.74 -36.99
C GLY A 178 0.63 -17.48 -36.05
N SER A 179 0.39 -17.01 -34.82
CA SER A 179 -0.69 -17.55 -33.98
C SER A 179 -2.05 -17.19 -34.58
N ASN A 180 -2.96 -18.17 -34.68
CA ASN A 180 -4.24 -18.08 -35.39
C ASN A 180 -5.33 -17.28 -34.63
N ILE A 181 -5.00 -16.05 -34.24
CA ILE A 181 -5.84 -15.20 -33.40
C ILE A 181 -6.90 -14.49 -34.26
N ARG A 182 -8.16 -14.53 -33.80
CA ARG A 182 -9.36 -14.05 -34.52
C ARG A 182 -10.09 -12.91 -33.83
N GLY A 183 -9.84 -12.67 -32.55
CA GLY A 183 -10.38 -11.54 -31.83
C GLY A 183 -9.79 -11.37 -30.44
N TYR A 184 -10.02 -10.19 -29.87
CA TYR A 184 -9.62 -9.80 -28.52
C TYR A 184 -10.76 -9.00 -27.89
N PHE A 185 -11.23 -9.43 -26.72
CA PHE A 185 -12.33 -8.85 -25.99
C PHE A 185 -11.83 -8.35 -24.63
N ALA A 186 -11.95 -7.04 -24.41
CA ALA A 186 -11.55 -6.41 -23.16
C ALA A 186 -12.61 -6.61 -22.08
N TRP A 187 -12.25 -7.21 -20.94
CA TRP A 187 -13.08 -7.17 -19.75
C TRP A 187 -12.83 -5.82 -19.04
N SER A 188 -13.82 -4.96 -18.82
CA SER A 188 -15.23 -5.03 -19.28
C SER A 188 -15.69 -3.68 -19.83
N PHE A 189 -16.89 -3.61 -20.42
CA PHE A 189 -17.40 -2.34 -20.95
C PHE A 189 -17.86 -1.36 -19.86
N LEU A 190 -18.54 -1.86 -18.82
CA LEU A 190 -19.09 -1.10 -17.69
C LEU A 190 -18.66 -1.75 -16.36
N ASP A 191 -18.50 -0.93 -15.31
CA ASP A 191 -18.26 -1.44 -13.96
C ASP A 191 -19.46 -2.25 -13.43
N LEU A 192 -19.31 -3.57 -13.40
CA LEU A 192 -20.36 -4.56 -13.13
C LEU A 192 -20.17 -5.25 -11.76
N PHE A 193 -20.91 -6.33 -11.49
CA PHE A 193 -20.69 -7.19 -10.32
C PHE A 193 -19.69 -8.28 -10.70
N GLU A 194 -18.47 -8.21 -10.18
CA GLU A 194 -17.43 -9.19 -10.47
C GLU A 194 -17.63 -10.41 -9.56
N LEU A 195 -17.68 -11.64 -10.10
CA LEU A 195 -18.12 -12.81 -9.33
C LEU A 195 -17.26 -13.10 -8.07
N LEU A 196 -15.94 -12.89 -8.16
CA LEU A 196 -14.98 -13.19 -7.09
C LEU A 196 -14.79 -12.04 -6.09
N ASP A 197 -15.04 -10.80 -6.51
CA ASP A 197 -14.74 -9.56 -5.76
C ASP A 197 -15.98 -8.73 -5.37
N GLY A 198 -17.14 -9.09 -5.93
CA GLY A 198 -18.40 -8.37 -5.84
C GLY A 198 -18.30 -6.96 -6.43
N TYR A 199 -18.47 -5.95 -5.58
CA TYR A 199 -18.42 -4.53 -5.95
C TYR A 199 -17.18 -3.79 -5.42
N LYS A 200 -16.16 -4.50 -4.91
CA LYS A 200 -14.93 -3.88 -4.34
C LYS A 200 -13.93 -3.41 -5.40
N VAL A 201 -13.88 -4.11 -6.53
CA VAL A 201 -13.05 -3.79 -7.68
C VAL A 201 -13.92 -3.57 -8.91
N SER A 202 -13.30 -3.22 -10.02
CA SER A 202 -13.92 -3.09 -11.33
C SER A 202 -12.91 -3.34 -12.44
N TYR A 203 -13.41 -3.76 -13.60
CA TYR A 203 -12.65 -3.87 -14.85
C TYR A 203 -13.15 -2.92 -15.95
N GLY A 204 -14.26 -2.22 -15.72
CA GLY A 204 -14.99 -1.49 -16.74
C GLY A 204 -14.25 -0.30 -17.32
N LEU A 205 -14.36 -0.10 -18.63
CA LEU A 205 -13.94 1.11 -19.34
C LEU A 205 -14.79 2.33 -18.91
N TYR A 206 -16.05 2.11 -18.52
CA TYR A 206 -16.96 3.13 -17.99
C TYR A 206 -17.26 2.88 -16.50
N TYR A 207 -17.04 3.91 -15.68
CA TYR A 207 -17.50 3.93 -14.30
C TYR A 207 -19.03 3.99 -14.26
N VAL A 208 -19.63 3.22 -13.34
CA VAL A 208 -21.07 3.24 -13.05
C VAL A 208 -21.24 3.82 -11.66
N ASP A 209 -21.83 5.02 -11.56
CA ASP A 209 -22.16 5.58 -10.26
C ASP A 209 -23.37 4.83 -9.69
N ARG A 210 -23.15 4.14 -8.57
CA ARG A 210 -24.16 3.33 -7.87
C ARG A 210 -24.88 4.10 -6.76
N ASN A 211 -24.49 5.36 -6.52
CA ASN A 211 -25.19 6.30 -5.64
C ASN A 211 -26.19 7.16 -6.43
N ASP A 212 -25.95 7.35 -7.73
CA ASP A 212 -26.89 7.96 -8.67
C ASP A 212 -28.04 6.98 -8.97
N PRO A 213 -29.32 7.34 -8.72
CA PRO A 213 -30.45 6.45 -8.94
C PRO A 213 -30.69 6.09 -10.42
N GLU A 214 -30.12 6.83 -11.38
CA GLU A 214 -30.16 6.50 -12.81
C GLU A 214 -29.02 5.54 -13.24
N LEU A 215 -28.17 5.12 -12.29
CA LEU A 215 -26.95 4.33 -12.51
C LEU A 215 -26.04 4.93 -13.58
N LYS A 216 -25.76 6.23 -13.43
CA LYS A 216 -25.14 7.09 -14.44
C LYS A 216 -23.72 6.65 -14.78
N ARG A 217 -23.38 6.73 -16.07
CA ARG A 217 -22.18 6.10 -16.65
C ARG A 217 -21.17 7.16 -17.11
N TYR A 218 -19.92 7.03 -16.68
CA TYR A 218 -18.86 8.02 -16.92
C TYR A 218 -17.66 7.35 -17.63
N PRO A 219 -17.23 7.84 -18.82
CA PRO A 219 -16.09 7.27 -19.53
C PRO A 219 -14.77 7.56 -18.81
N LYS A 220 -14.08 6.50 -18.37
CA LYS A 220 -12.73 6.60 -17.82
C LYS A 220 -11.71 6.95 -18.92
N LEU A 221 -10.44 7.16 -18.56
CA LEU A 221 -9.36 7.42 -19.51
C LEU A 221 -9.16 6.22 -20.47
N SER A 222 -9.29 5.01 -19.96
CA SER A 222 -9.28 3.76 -20.73
C SER A 222 -10.37 3.72 -21.82
N ALA A 223 -11.62 4.11 -21.54
CA ALA A 223 -12.67 4.21 -22.57
C ALA A 223 -12.27 5.18 -23.71
N LYS A 224 -11.70 6.33 -23.36
CA LYS A 224 -11.28 7.36 -24.33
C LYS A 224 -10.15 6.81 -25.22
N TRP A 225 -9.14 6.18 -24.60
CA TRP A 225 -8.03 5.53 -25.28
C TRP A 225 -8.48 4.38 -26.19
N PHE A 226 -9.32 3.47 -25.70
CA PHE A 226 -9.81 2.31 -26.46
C PHE A 226 -10.63 2.74 -27.70
N ASN A 227 -11.47 3.77 -27.54
CA ASN A 227 -12.20 4.39 -28.66
C ASN A 227 -11.27 5.13 -29.66
N TRP A 228 -10.08 5.58 -29.26
CA TRP A 228 -9.10 6.12 -30.21
C TRP A 228 -8.38 5.01 -30.97
N PHE A 229 -7.97 3.95 -30.28
CA PHE A 229 -7.37 2.74 -30.86
C PHE A 229 -8.30 2.11 -31.92
N LEU A 230 -9.56 1.82 -31.56
CA LEU A 230 -10.54 1.20 -32.47
C LEU A 230 -10.84 2.03 -33.73
N ARG A 231 -10.66 3.36 -33.69
CA ARG A 231 -10.90 4.25 -34.84
C ARG A 231 -9.76 4.25 -35.87
N GLY A 232 -8.72 3.44 -35.67
CA GLY A 232 -7.59 3.33 -36.62
C GLY A 232 -6.83 4.65 -36.83
N ARG A 233 -6.98 5.62 -35.91
CA ARG A 233 -6.30 6.91 -35.98
C ARG A 233 -4.81 6.68 -35.78
N ARG A 234 -4.06 6.68 -36.89
CA ARG A 234 -2.58 6.59 -36.89
C ARG A 234 -2.02 7.57 -35.84
N SER A 235 -1.04 7.10 -35.06
CA SER A 235 -0.49 7.84 -33.92
C SER A 235 0.41 9.02 -34.34
N THR A 236 -0.15 10.01 -35.03
CA THR A 236 0.39 11.39 -35.02
C THR A 236 0.08 12.08 -33.68
N SER A 237 -0.96 11.63 -32.96
CA SER A 237 -1.15 11.97 -31.55
C SER A 237 -0.24 11.11 -30.67
N ILE A 238 0.98 11.62 -30.54
CA ILE A 238 2.17 11.12 -29.85
C ILE A 238 1.98 10.60 -28.40
N VAL A 239 0.79 10.77 -27.79
CA VAL A 239 0.47 10.48 -26.37
C VAL A 239 0.83 9.04 -25.94
N GLY A 240 0.73 8.06 -26.85
CA GLY A 240 1.16 6.69 -26.57
C GLY A 240 2.67 6.50 -26.49
N ALA A 241 3.44 7.25 -27.30
CA ALA A 241 4.90 7.14 -27.35
C ALA A 241 5.59 7.97 -26.26
N MET A 242 5.00 9.09 -25.84
CA MET A 242 5.65 9.99 -24.87
C MET A 242 5.45 9.53 -23.42
N LYS A 243 4.37 8.80 -23.11
CA LYS A 243 4.25 8.09 -21.81
C LYS A 243 5.08 6.80 -21.70
N LEU A 244 5.87 6.44 -22.72
CA LEU A 244 6.83 5.33 -22.66
C LEU A 244 8.24 5.76 -22.20
N LEU A 245 8.57 7.06 -22.19
CA LEU A 245 9.87 7.53 -21.70
C LEU A 245 9.83 7.81 -20.18
N ARG A 246 8.67 8.16 -19.65
CA ARG A 246 8.46 8.35 -18.21
C ARG A 246 8.88 7.11 -17.40
N ASP A 247 9.56 7.35 -16.28
CA ASP A 247 10.06 6.39 -15.31
C ASP A 247 11.07 5.37 -15.90
N CYS A 248 11.64 5.65 -17.07
CA CYS A 248 12.71 4.86 -17.69
C CYS A 248 14.10 5.38 -17.31
N SER A 249 14.54 5.09 -16.09
CA SER A 249 15.88 5.44 -15.57
C SER A 249 17.02 5.13 -16.57
N ASN A 250 17.02 3.94 -17.16
CA ASN A 250 18.03 3.53 -18.16
C ASN A 250 18.12 4.41 -19.44
N LEU A 251 17.19 5.34 -19.67
CA LEU A 251 17.20 6.24 -20.84
C LEU A 251 18.15 7.43 -20.62
N LYS A 252 19.39 7.29 -21.11
CA LYS A 252 20.43 8.32 -20.95
C LYS A 252 20.45 9.44 -21.99
N LYS A 253 19.90 9.23 -23.20
CA LYS A 253 19.88 10.24 -24.27
C LYS A 253 18.62 10.11 -25.13
N LEU A 254 18.13 11.23 -25.66
CA LEU A 254 17.08 11.27 -26.69
C LEU A 254 17.71 11.29 -28.10
N PRO A 255 16.97 10.88 -29.15
CA PRO A 255 17.45 10.98 -30.54
C PRO A 255 17.70 12.43 -30.97
N ILE A 256 18.78 12.68 -31.72
CA ILE A 256 19.14 14.03 -32.21
C ILE A 256 18.09 14.63 -33.19
N ASN A 257 17.25 13.80 -33.78
CA ASN A 257 16.14 14.20 -34.67
C ASN A 257 14.86 14.61 -33.92
N VAL A 258 14.84 14.67 -32.58
CA VAL A 258 13.66 15.17 -31.82
C VAL A 258 13.27 16.59 -32.25
N GLN A 259 14.25 17.42 -32.63
CA GLN A 259 14.05 18.77 -33.19
C GLN A 259 13.22 18.82 -34.49
N ASP A 260 13.14 17.71 -35.24
CA ASP A 260 12.39 17.63 -36.51
C ASP A 260 10.88 17.45 -36.25
N LEU A 261 10.49 17.11 -35.01
CA LEU A 261 9.12 16.82 -34.61
C LEU A 261 8.32 18.12 -34.36
N VAL A 262 8.34 19.10 -35.25
CA VAL A 262 7.80 20.46 -35.00
C VAL A 262 6.31 20.55 -34.57
N ASN A 263 5.54 19.47 -34.70
CA ASN A 263 4.16 19.34 -34.20
C ASN A 263 4.06 18.66 -32.81
N LEU A 264 5.17 18.46 -32.08
CA LEU A 264 5.23 17.79 -30.79
C LEU A 264 4.61 18.65 -29.68
N ARG A 265 3.84 18.04 -28.77
CA ARG A 265 3.07 18.82 -27.77
C ARG A 265 3.23 18.48 -26.29
N HIS A 266 3.42 17.23 -25.84
CA HIS A 266 2.85 16.87 -24.52
C HIS A 266 3.42 15.61 -23.67
N LEU A 267 4.79 15.93 -23.72
CA LEU A 267 6.10 15.23 -23.53
C LEU A 267 6.51 14.94 -22.07
N ASP A 268 6.60 13.65 -21.71
CA ASP A 268 6.99 13.19 -20.37
C ASP A 268 8.31 12.42 -20.43
N VAL A 269 9.35 12.96 -19.78
CA VAL A 269 10.67 12.32 -19.57
C VAL A 269 11.00 12.26 -18.07
N HIS A 270 9.99 12.38 -17.22
CA HIS A 270 10.16 12.37 -15.78
C HIS A 270 10.67 11.00 -15.31
N GLY A 271 11.61 10.98 -14.35
CA GLY A 271 12.19 9.72 -13.87
C GLY A 271 13.11 9.01 -14.87
N THR A 272 13.77 9.76 -15.76
CA THR A 272 14.83 9.26 -16.66
C THR A 272 16.21 9.77 -16.22
N ASP A 273 17.27 8.98 -16.44
CA ASP A 273 18.64 9.40 -16.12
C ASP A 273 19.29 10.13 -17.31
N LEU A 274 18.56 11.07 -17.93
CA LEU A 274 19.02 11.81 -19.11
C LEU A 274 20.33 12.59 -18.81
N GLU A 275 21.31 12.45 -19.69
CA GLU A 275 22.60 13.13 -19.58
C GLU A 275 22.50 14.60 -19.98
N ASP A 276 21.82 14.88 -21.09
CA ASP A 276 21.52 16.20 -21.62
C ASP A 276 20.28 16.14 -22.56
N MET A 277 19.69 17.30 -22.85
CA MET A 277 18.68 17.42 -23.90
C MET A 277 19.32 17.34 -25.31
N PRO A 278 18.60 16.80 -26.31
CA PRO A 278 19.05 16.82 -27.71
C PRO A 278 19.05 18.25 -28.24
N LYS A 279 19.89 18.55 -29.23
CA LYS A 279 20.04 19.89 -29.78
C LYS A 279 18.83 20.35 -30.59
N GLY A 280 18.49 21.64 -30.54
CA GLY A 280 17.45 22.25 -31.37
C GLY A 280 16.03 22.17 -30.80
N MET A 281 15.88 22.06 -29.48
CA MET A 281 14.58 22.03 -28.80
C MET A 281 13.77 23.30 -29.04
N ASN A 282 14.43 24.44 -29.31
CA ASN A 282 13.81 25.72 -29.66
C ASN A 282 12.91 25.67 -30.92
N LYS A 283 13.02 24.64 -31.75
CA LYS A 283 12.16 24.43 -32.93
C LYS A 283 10.75 23.94 -32.55
N LEU A 284 10.57 23.40 -31.36
CA LEU A 284 9.33 22.77 -30.90
C LEU A 284 8.35 23.79 -30.29
N LYS A 285 8.07 24.90 -30.99
CA LYS A 285 7.30 26.05 -30.46
C LYS A 285 5.85 25.73 -30.07
N ASP A 286 5.32 24.63 -30.60
CA ASP A 286 4.01 24.06 -30.31
C ASP A 286 3.97 23.20 -29.03
N LEU A 287 5.11 23.05 -28.33
CA LEU A 287 5.24 22.22 -27.13
C LEU A 287 4.49 22.84 -25.93
N GLN A 288 3.41 22.17 -25.52
CA GLN A 288 2.48 22.57 -24.46
C GLN A 288 2.82 21.95 -23.10
N PHE A 289 3.56 20.85 -23.06
CA PHE A 289 4.04 20.24 -21.82
C PHE A 289 5.36 19.53 -22.12
N LEU A 290 6.33 19.76 -21.23
CA LEU A 290 7.61 19.09 -21.08
C LEU A 290 7.76 18.87 -19.57
N SER A 291 8.04 17.64 -19.13
CA SER A 291 8.27 17.41 -17.70
C SER A 291 9.62 18.00 -17.26
N ASP A 292 10.71 17.58 -17.89
CA ASP A 292 12.08 17.83 -17.44
C ASP A 292 12.96 18.36 -18.59
N TYR A 293 13.77 19.38 -18.32
CA TYR A 293 14.79 19.89 -19.22
C TYR A 293 16.17 19.76 -18.56
N VAL A 294 16.98 18.82 -19.05
CA VAL A 294 18.35 18.60 -18.58
C VAL A 294 19.31 19.48 -19.38
N VAL A 295 19.80 20.56 -18.78
CA VAL A 295 20.62 21.57 -19.45
C VAL A 295 21.95 20.95 -19.92
N GLY A 296 22.24 21.03 -21.21
CA GLY A 296 23.51 20.60 -21.79
C GLY A 296 24.62 21.67 -21.70
N LYS A 297 25.85 21.27 -22.04
CA LYS A 297 27.05 22.12 -21.97
C LYS A 297 27.33 22.97 -23.23
N ASN A 298 26.52 22.83 -24.29
CA ASN A 298 26.68 23.58 -25.53
C ASN A 298 25.50 24.55 -25.67
N GLU A 299 25.69 25.69 -26.34
CA GLU A 299 24.60 26.65 -26.61
C GLU A 299 23.40 25.98 -27.29
N GLU A 300 23.66 25.12 -28.28
CA GLU A 300 22.66 24.36 -29.05
C GLU A 300 21.87 23.32 -28.22
N ASN A 301 22.22 23.06 -26.96
CA ASN A 301 21.36 22.33 -26.00
C ASN A 301 21.37 22.97 -24.59
N GLY A 302 21.66 24.27 -24.52
CA GLY A 302 21.73 25.05 -23.30
C GLY A 302 20.35 25.51 -22.83
N ILE A 303 20.30 26.28 -21.75
CA ILE A 303 19.03 26.74 -21.16
C ILE A 303 18.29 27.78 -22.03
N GLY A 304 19.01 28.53 -22.87
CA GLY A 304 18.44 29.55 -23.76
C GLY A 304 17.48 28.99 -24.83
N GLU A 305 17.55 27.70 -25.17
CA GLU A 305 16.58 27.08 -26.09
C GLU A 305 15.13 27.11 -25.55
N LEU A 306 14.97 27.26 -24.22
CA LEU A 306 13.65 27.43 -23.58
C LEU A 306 12.96 28.75 -23.96
N GLY A 307 13.68 29.73 -24.51
CA GLY A 307 13.13 31.03 -24.88
C GLY A 307 11.97 30.98 -25.87
N GLU A 308 12.01 30.01 -26.80
CA GLU A 308 10.97 29.81 -27.82
C GLU A 308 9.82 28.90 -27.32
N LEU A 309 9.98 28.23 -26.18
CA LEU A 309 9.00 27.32 -25.58
C LEU A 309 8.02 28.06 -24.65
N ALA A 310 7.41 29.14 -25.14
CA ALA A 310 6.53 30.00 -24.34
C ALA A 310 5.25 29.30 -23.84
N ASN A 311 4.76 28.29 -24.57
CA ASN A 311 3.47 27.64 -24.33
C ASN A 311 3.47 26.53 -23.25
N LEU A 312 4.53 26.39 -22.45
CA LEU A 312 4.62 25.30 -21.46
C LEU A 312 3.61 25.45 -20.30
N HIS A 313 2.77 24.42 -20.12
CA HIS A 313 1.74 24.32 -19.09
C HIS A 313 2.14 23.39 -17.94
N GLY A 314 1.67 23.72 -16.72
CA GLY A 314 1.62 22.76 -15.61
C GLY A 314 2.86 22.74 -14.73
N THR A 315 3.54 21.59 -14.66
CA THR A 315 4.70 21.36 -13.80
C THR A 315 5.94 21.16 -14.66
N PHE A 316 7.01 21.90 -14.37
CA PHE A 316 8.24 21.88 -15.15
C PHE A 316 9.48 21.81 -14.25
N TYR A 317 10.41 20.92 -14.59
CA TYR A 317 11.67 20.68 -13.88
C TYR A 317 12.84 21.08 -14.79
N ILE A 318 13.76 21.91 -14.31
CA ILE A 318 15.03 22.22 -14.99
C ILE A 318 16.15 21.64 -14.16
N GLN A 319 17.01 20.82 -14.78
CA GLN A 319 18.08 20.07 -14.12
C GLN A 319 19.45 20.40 -14.72
N LYS A 320 20.51 20.21 -13.93
CA LYS A 320 21.92 20.47 -14.26
C LYS A 320 22.23 21.94 -14.55
N LEU A 321 21.65 22.82 -13.74
CA LEU A 321 21.83 24.27 -13.85
C LEU A 321 23.29 24.74 -13.72
N GLU A 322 24.17 23.93 -13.12
CA GLU A 322 25.63 24.17 -13.10
C GLU A 322 26.30 24.18 -14.49
N ASN A 323 25.59 23.78 -15.55
CA ASN A 323 26.07 23.92 -16.93
C ASN A 323 25.83 25.33 -17.51
N VAL A 324 25.09 26.21 -16.80
CA VAL A 324 24.76 27.57 -17.25
C VAL A 324 25.88 28.55 -16.86
N ILE A 325 26.89 28.68 -17.72
CA ILE A 325 28.07 29.52 -17.46
C ILE A 325 27.86 31.04 -17.64
N SER A 326 26.66 31.50 -18.02
CA SER A 326 26.37 32.93 -18.18
C SER A 326 24.92 33.29 -17.88
N SER A 327 24.72 34.47 -17.29
CA SER A 327 23.40 35.02 -16.98
C SER A 327 22.63 35.51 -18.22
N VAL A 328 23.31 35.73 -19.35
CA VAL A 328 22.67 36.00 -20.65
C VAL A 328 21.87 34.78 -21.09
N ALA A 329 22.49 33.59 -21.14
CA ALA A 329 21.82 32.36 -21.53
C ALA A 329 20.64 32.01 -20.59
N ALA A 330 20.77 32.32 -19.30
CA ALA A 330 19.69 32.21 -18.33
C ALA A 330 18.53 33.19 -18.60
N SER A 331 18.82 34.42 -19.05
CA SER A 331 17.81 35.40 -19.44
C SER A 331 17.09 35.01 -20.73
N ASP A 332 17.81 34.42 -21.69
CA ASP A 332 17.24 33.92 -22.96
C ASP A 332 16.20 32.81 -22.73
N ALA A 333 16.24 32.13 -21.58
CA ALA A 333 15.26 31.12 -21.19
C ALA A 333 13.85 31.69 -20.92
N ARG A 334 13.69 33.02 -20.74
CA ARG A 334 12.40 33.75 -20.67
C ARG A 334 11.34 33.05 -19.78
N MET A 335 11.67 32.90 -18.50
CA MET A 335 10.88 32.12 -17.52
C MET A 335 9.70 32.90 -16.93
N ASP A 336 9.73 34.22 -17.02
CA ASP A 336 8.68 35.15 -16.60
C ASP A 336 7.53 35.24 -17.62
N GLU A 337 7.81 34.99 -18.91
CA GLU A 337 6.81 34.93 -19.99
C GLU A 337 6.00 33.62 -20.01
N LYS A 338 6.45 32.56 -19.32
CA LYS A 338 5.80 31.23 -19.31
C LYS A 338 4.56 31.18 -18.42
N ILE A 339 3.54 31.96 -18.80
CA ILE A 339 2.34 32.28 -18.01
C ILE A 339 1.47 31.08 -17.61
N HIS A 340 1.69 29.91 -18.22
CA HIS A 340 0.91 28.69 -17.99
C HIS A 340 1.55 27.69 -17.02
N LEU A 341 2.78 27.94 -16.56
CA LEU A 341 3.40 27.18 -15.48
C LEU A 341 2.71 27.44 -14.14
N ASN A 342 2.47 26.36 -13.39
CA ASN A 342 1.90 26.36 -12.06
C ASN A 342 2.95 25.94 -11.02
N ASP A 343 3.80 24.97 -11.37
CA ASP A 343 4.85 24.44 -10.52
C ASP A 343 6.19 24.51 -11.27
N LEU A 344 7.24 25.03 -10.64
CA LEU A 344 8.60 25.07 -11.19
C LEU A 344 9.59 24.45 -10.21
N SER A 345 10.54 23.66 -10.72
CA SER A 345 11.67 23.12 -9.98
C SER A 345 12.97 23.47 -10.67
N LEU A 346 13.90 24.11 -9.96
CA LEU A 346 15.23 24.45 -10.41
C LEU A 346 16.25 23.59 -9.66
N LYS A 347 17.02 22.76 -10.38
CA LYS A 347 17.94 21.79 -9.77
C LYS A 347 19.36 21.85 -10.33
N TRP A 348 20.31 21.98 -9.43
CA TRP A 348 21.73 21.74 -9.63
C TRP A 348 22.09 20.30 -9.27
N SER A 349 23.12 19.75 -9.90
CA SER A 349 23.68 18.46 -9.49
C SER A 349 24.36 18.60 -8.13
N SER A 350 23.96 17.77 -7.16
CA SER A 350 24.62 17.63 -5.88
C SER A 350 25.95 16.90 -6.04
N GLY A 351 27.05 17.64 -6.10
CA GLY A 351 28.37 17.07 -5.87
C GLY A 351 28.51 16.72 -4.39
N GLU A 352 29.02 15.52 -4.10
CA GLU A 352 29.42 15.17 -2.72
C GLU A 352 30.63 16.01 -2.31
N ASP A 353 31.57 16.22 -3.24
CA ASP A 353 32.69 17.17 -3.18
C ASP A 353 32.48 18.37 -4.14
N SER A 354 31.33 19.06 -4.08
CA SER A 354 31.23 20.36 -4.76
C SER A 354 31.98 21.43 -3.93
N ASP A 355 33.18 21.79 -4.38
CA ASP A 355 33.98 22.89 -3.83
C ASP A 355 33.18 24.19 -3.63
N ILE A 356 33.69 25.07 -2.76
CA ILE A 356 33.06 26.37 -2.44
C ILE A 356 33.19 27.32 -3.65
N ASP A 357 32.29 27.18 -4.61
CA ASP A 357 32.13 28.10 -5.72
C ASP A 357 31.13 29.20 -5.34
N ASP A 358 31.62 30.27 -4.69
CA ASP A 358 30.86 31.53 -4.57
C ASP A 358 30.88 32.33 -5.89
N SER A 359 30.70 31.64 -7.02
CA SER A 359 30.67 32.31 -8.31
C SER A 359 29.48 33.26 -8.39
N GLN A 360 29.75 34.50 -8.77
CA GLN A 360 28.71 35.47 -9.06
C GLN A 360 27.77 34.98 -10.17
N VAL A 361 28.28 34.11 -11.06
CA VAL A 361 27.54 33.42 -12.12
C VAL A 361 26.30 32.70 -11.58
N GLU A 362 26.42 31.88 -10.54
CA GLU A 362 25.28 31.11 -10.01
C GLU A 362 24.17 32.02 -9.44
N LYS A 363 24.56 33.11 -8.77
CA LYS A 363 23.64 34.15 -8.26
C LYS A 363 22.93 34.85 -9.42
N ASP A 364 23.68 35.28 -10.43
CA ASP A 364 23.15 35.99 -11.60
C ASP A 364 22.24 35.08 -12.46
N VAL A 365 22.55 33.78 -12.56
CA VAL A 365 21.73 32.79 -13.25
C VAL A 365 20.38 32.59 -12.54
N LEU A 366 20.37 32.41 -11.21
CA LEU A 366 19.11 32.26 -10.47
C LEU A 366 18.29 33.58 -10.46
N ASP A 367 18.93 34.74 -10.50
CA ASP A 367 18.22 36.02 -10.68
C ASP A 367 17.49 36.09 -12.03
N LYS A 368 18.16 35.68 -13.12
CA LYS A 368 17.57 35.72 -14.48
C LYS A 368 16.55 34.59 -14.75
N LEU A 369 16.56 33.50 -13.99
CA LEU A 369 15.55 32.43 -14.06
C LEU A 369 14.24 32.73 -13.30
N ARG A 370 13.96 34.01 -13.04
CA ARG A 370 12.73 34.48 -12.38
C ARG A 370 11.46 33.96 -13.08
N PRO A 371 10.54 33.27 -12.39
CA PRO A 371 9.32 32.72 -12.97
C PRO A 371 8.18 33.76 -13.09
N HIS A 372 7.14 33.42 -13.86
CA HIS A 372 5.92 34.22 -13.93
C HIS A 372 5.22 34.32 -12.56
N LYS A 373 4.72 35.51 -12.21
CA LYS A 373 3.97 35.82 -10.96
C LYS A 373 2.75 34.93 -10.66
N GLY A 374 2.27 34.17 -11.65
CA GLY A 374 1.16 33.23 -11.50
C GLY A 374 1.50 31.92 -10.78
N LEU A 375 2.79 31.64 -10.56
CA LEU A 375 3.32 30.40 -9.99
C LEU A 375 2.70 30.05 -8.62
N LYS A 376 2.47 28.76 -8.38
CA LYS A 376 1.87 28.19 -7.17
C LYS A 376 2.86 27.38 -6.33
N LYS A 377 3.79 26.66 -6.97
CA LYS A 377 4.85 25.92 -6.28
C LYS A 377 6.22 26.26 -6.87
N LEU A 378 7.20 26.50 -6.00
CA LEU A 378 8.60 26.64 -6.37
C LEU A 378 9.44 25.63 -5.59
N LYS A 379 10.37 24.97 -6.29
CA LYS A 379 11.46 24.20 -5.69
C LYS A 379 12.81 24.72 -6.19
N ILE A 380 13.79 24.84 -5.29
CA ILE A 380 15.19 25.13 -5.62
C ILE A 380 16.04 24.08 -4.90
N GLU A 381 16.79 23.28 -5.64
CA GLU A 381 17.59 22.16 -5.11
C GLU A 381 19.07 22.27 -5.53
N GLY A 382 19.99 22.25 -4.56
CA GLY A 382 21.44 22.22 -4.76
C GLY A 382 22.07 23.57 -5.12
N PHE A 383 21.36 24.68 -4.93
CA PHE A 383 21.87 26.02 -5.29
C PHE A 383 23.18 26.35 -4.56
N ARG A 384 24.19 26.75 -5.34
CA ARG A 384 25.59 26.86 -4.90
C ARG A 384 25.99 28.26 -4.43
N GLY A 385 25.26 29.30 -4.85
CA GLY A 385 25.55 30.67 -4.45
C GLY A 385 25.31 30.94 -2.97
N THR A 386 26.01 31.94 -2.42
CA THR A 386 25.93 32.31 -0.99
C THR A 386 24.68 33.08 -0.57
N MET A 387 23.80 33.48 -1.50
CA MET A 387 22.55 34.17 -1.20
C MET A 387 21.50 33.94 -2.29
N LEU A 388 20.24 33.73 -1.90
CA LEU A 388 19.10 33.62 -2.83
C LEU A 388 18.62 35.03 -3.27
N PRO A 389 18.23 35.24 -4.54
CA PRO A 389 17.70 36.52 -5.00
C PRO A 389 16.40 36.95 -4.30
N ASP A 390 16.23 38.26 -4.09
CA ASP A 390 15.06 38.87 -3.44
C ASP A 390 13.72 38.40 -4.02
N TRP A 391 13.68 38.10 -5.33
CA TRP A 391 12.45 37.66 -5.98
C TRP A 391 11.87 36.39 -5.33
N VAL A 392 12.68 35.50 -4.76
CA VAL A 392 12.22 34.24 -4.13
C VAL A 392 11.27 34.50 -2.95
N ALA A 393 11.46 35.61 -2.22
CA ALA A 393 10.62 36.03 -1.11
C ALA A 393 9.54 37.06 -1.48
N HIS A 394 9.61 37.63 -2.69
CA HIS A 394 8.88 38.86 -3.01
C HIS A 394 7.36 38.65 -3.06
N SER A 395 6.65 39.52 -2.34
CA SER A 395 5.18 39.62 -2.25
C SER A 395 4.40 39.65 -3.58
N PHE A 396 5.05 39.81 -4.74
CA PHE A 396 4.39 39.68 -6.05
C PHE A 396 3.89 38.27 -6.35
N TYR A 397 4.50 37.22 -5.76
CA TYR A 397 4.07 35.82 -5.92
C TYR A 397 2.84 35.48 -5.07
N ASN A 398 1.76 36.25 -5.26
CA ASN A 398 0.50 36.17 -4.52
C ASN A 398 -0.20 34.81 -4.60
N ASN A 399 0.15 33.98 -5.60
CA ASN A 399 -0.40 32.65 -5.80
C ASN A 399 0.44 31.51 -5.20
N MET A 400 1.65 31.79 -4.70
CA MET A 400 2.56 30.75 -4.23
C MET A 400 2.07 30.17 -2.90
N THR A 401 1.77 28.87 -2.91
CA THR A 401 1.26 28.11 -1.76
C THR A 401 2.27 27.10 -1.20
N PHE A 402 3.28 26.73 -1.99
CA PHE A 402 4.35 25.81 -1.59
C PHE A 402 5.71 26.38 -2.02
N LEU A 403 6.68 26.35 -1.09
CA LEU A 403 8.07 26.67 -1.36
C LEU A 403 8.98 25.64 -0.71
N GLU A 404 9.93 25.12 -1.47
CA GLU A 404 10.95 24.18 -0.99
C GLU A 404 12.34 24.63 -1.46
N LEU A 405 13.23 24.86 -0.49
CA LEU A 405 14.60 25.30 -0.70
C LEU A 405 15.50 24.23 -0.07
N ARG A 406 16.29 23.53 -0.89
CA ARG A 406 16.96 22.29 -0.52
C ARG A 406 18.43 22.25 -0.92
N GLY A 407 19.30 21.84 -0.01
CA GLY A 407 20.73 21.70 -0.26
C GLY A 407 21.45 23.01 -0.57
N CYS A 408 20.88 24.15 -0.16
CA CYS A 408 21.43 25.50 -0.34
C CYS A 408 22.60 25.76 0.63
N LYS A 409 23.56 24.84 0.71
CA LYS A 409 24.56 24.74 1.80
C LYS A 409 25.31 26.04 2.05
N ASN A 410 25.68 26.73 0.97
CA ASN A 410 26.50 27.95 1.00
C ASN A 410 25.70 29.21 1.40
N CYS A 411 24.36 29.16 1.41
CA CYS A 411 23.54 30.30 1.81
C CYS A 411 23.70 30.59 3.31
N TRP A 412 24.18 31.79 3.65
CA TRP A 412 24.37 32.23 5.04
C TRP A 412 23.13 32.90 5.65
N MET A 413 22.10 33.17 4.85
CA MET A 413 20.85 33.82 5.24
C MET A 413 19.66 33.20 4.50
N VAL A 414 18.50 33.14 5.16
CA VAL A 414 17.20 32.80 4.55
C VAL A 414 16.46 34.10 4.21
N PRO A 415 15.90 34.29 3.00
CA PRO A 415 15.25 35.54 2.62
C PRO A 415 13.89 35.73 3.32
N SER A 416 13.24 36.88 3.12
CA SER A 416 12.02 37.33 3.85
C SER A 416 10.72 36.61 3.50
N LEU A 417 10.72 35.28 3.54
CA LEU A 417 9.62 34.39 3.14
C LEU A 417 8.29 34.68 3.88
N GLY A 418 8.33 35.32 5.05
CA GLY A 418 7.14 35.75 5.79
C GLY A 418 6.24 36.74 5.05
N GLN A 419 6.75 37.41 4.00
CA GLN A 419 5.99 38.32 3.15
C GLN A 419 5.13 37.60 2.09
N LEU A 420 5.29 36.29 1.88
CA LEU A 420 4.56 35.52 0.87
C LEU A 420 3.11 35.26 1.32
N PRO A 421 2.10 35.94 0.72
CA PRO A 421 0.80 36.12 1.37
C PRO A 421 -0.11 34.88 1.33
N SER A 422 0.18 33.92 0.46
CA SER A 422 -0.61 32.69 0.25
C SER A 422 0.15 31.42 0.60
N LEU A 423 1.40 31.53 1.09
CA LEU A 423 2.25 30.39 1.40
C LEU A 423 1.60 29.52 2.48
N MET A 424 1.38 28.23 2.18
CA MET A 424 0.72 27.27 3.06
C MET A 424 1.70 26.21 3.59
N GLU A 425 2.73 25.91 2.82
CA GLU A 425 3.77 24.94 3.15
C GLU A 425 5.15 25.50 2.77
N LEU A 426 6.08 25.45 3.73
CA LEU A 426 7.47 25.86 3.57
C LEU A 426 8.39 24.73 4.03
N ARG A 427 9.38 24.41 3.18
CA ARG A 427 10.44 23.42 3.44
C ARG A 427 11.80 24.08 3.27
N LEU A 428 12.62 24.06 4.31
CA LEU A 428 14.02 24.51 4.30
C LEU A 428 14.89 23.31 4.65
N ASP A 429 15.77 22.89 3.75
CA ASP A 429 16.58 21.67 3.91
C ASP A 429 18.04 21.95 3.55
N GLY A 430 18.99 21.58 4.41
CA GLY A 430 20.44 21.64 4.10
C GLY A 430 21.01 23.06 3.93
N PHE A 431 20.56 24.03 4.72
CA PHE A 431 21.14 25.37 4.82
C PHE A 431 22.31 25.38 5.83
N ASP A 432 23.43 24.75 5.44
CA ASP A 432 24.57 24.52 6.33
C ASP A 432 25.19 25.81 6.91
N MET A 433 25.26 26.91 6.15
CA MET A 433 25.92 28.17 6.58
C MET A 433 25.02 29.14 7.38
N VAL A 434 23.72 28.88 7.52
CA VAL A 434 22.82 29.76 8.30
C VAL A 434 23.02 29.53 9.80
N LYS A 435 23.41 30.58 10.52
CA LYS A 435 23.58 30.54 11.98
C LYS A 435 22.38 31.01 12.78
N ILE A 436 21.63 31.97 12.26
CA ILE A 436 20.47 32.56 12.94
C ILE A 436 19.33 32.66 11.93
N ILE A 437 18.11 32.32 12.34
CA ILE A 437 16.89 32.72 11.64
C ILE A 437 16.34 33.92 12.41
N GLY A 438 16.64 35.12 11.91
CA GLY A 438 16.35 36.39 12.56
C GLY A 438 15.07 37.04 12.07
N ALA A 439 14.87 38.31 12.44
CA ALA A 439 13.71 39.09 12.02
C ALA A 439 13.55 39.23 10.48
N GLU A 440 14.65 39.16 9.72
CA GLU A 440 14.68 39.24 8.26
C GLU A 440 13.88 38.13 7.58
N PHE A 441 13.76 36.95 8.19
CA PHE A 441 12.94 35.83 7.72
C PHE A 441 11.44 36.20 7.61
N TYR A 442 10.98 37.11 8.46
CA TYR A 442 9.57 37.49 8.57
C TYR A 442 9.20 38.68 7.67
N LYS A 443 10.04 39.71 7.61
CA LYS A 443 9.81 40.96 6.85
C LYS A 443 11.16 41.54 6.38
N SER A 444 11.19 42.10 5.17
CA SER A 444 12.38 42.68 4.55
C SER A 444 12.81 44.05 5.11
N ASP A 445 11.96 44.71 5.90
CA ASP A 445 12.17 46.10 6.29
C ASP A 445 11.73 46.35 7.74
N ARG A 446 12.58 47.09 8.48
CA ARG A 446 12.35 47.59 9.84
C ARG A 446 12.10 49.11 9.86
N THR A 447 12.13 49.79 8.73
CA THR A 447 12.15 51.26 8.65
C THR A 447 10.75 51.88 8.54
N HIS A 448 10.49 52.82 9.46
CA HIS A 448 9.47 53.87 9.45
C HIS A 448 7.97 53.53 9.26
N HIS A 449 7.28 53.52 10.41
CA HIS A 449 5.94 54.10 10.68
C HIS A 449 4.71 53.64 9.86
N HIS A 450 3.81 52.95 10.57
CA HIS A 450 2.36 53.15 10.55
C HIS A 450 1.62 53.32 9.20
N HIS A 451 1.70 52.35 8.28
CA HIS A 451 0.50 51.97 7.51
C HIS A 451 0.51 50.47 7.18
N HIS A 452 -0.55 49.77 7.58
CA HIS A 452 -0.89 48.39 7.21
C HIS A 452 0.27 47.37 7.23
N GLN A 453 0.89 47.18 8.40
CA GLN A 453 1.73 46.01 8.62
C GLN A 453 0.89 44.74 8.40
N GLN A 454 1.27 43.91 7.43
CA GLN A 454 0.69 42.57 7.31
C GLN A 454 1.38 41.61 8.28
N THR A 455 0.59 40.71 8.87
CA THR A 455 1.06 39.59 9.69
C THR A 455 1.95 38.66 8.85
N PRO A 456 3.17 38.32 9.29
CA PRO A 456 4.01 37.32 8.61
C PRO A 456 3.30 35.98 8.46
N PHE A 457 3.65 35.23 7.41
CA PHE A 457 3.23 33.84 7.18
C PHE A 457 1.72 33.58 7.40
N ARG A 458 0.87 34.57 7.08
CA ARG A 458 -0.58 34.60 7.42
C ARG A 458 -1.40 33.38 6.99
N SER A 459 -0.91 32.63 6.00
CA SER A 459 -1.55 31.44 5.41
C SER A 459 -0.84 30.11 5.74
N LEU A 460 0.33 30.17 6.41
CA LEU A 460 1.23 29.02 6.59
C LEU A 460 0.65 28.01 7.57
N LYS A 461 0.67 26.74 7.19
CA LYS A 461 0.07 25.61 7.93
C LYS A 461 1.08 24.53 8.25
N TYR A 462 2.12 24.37 7.43
CA TYR A 462 3.16 23.38 7.60
C TYR A 462 4.54 24.05 7.41
N LEU A 463 5.42 23.91 8.39
CA LEU A 463 6.80 24.38 8.33
C LEU A 463 7.73 23.21 8.65
N PHE A 464 8.61 22.89 7.70
CA PHE A 464 9.64 21.87 7.84
C PHE A 464 11.01 22.54 7.71
N ILE A 465 11.89 22.29 8.67
CA ILE A 465 13.27 22.75 8.69
C ILE A 465 14.16 21.54 8.97
N SER A 466 15.15 21.28 8.12
CA SER A 466 16.00 20.09 8.28
C SER A 466 17.45 20.26 7.84
N HIS A 467 18.34 19.45 8.44
CA HIS A 467 19.77 19.40 8.15
C HIS A 467 20.49 20.77 8.22
N MET A 468 20.10 21.65 9.16
CA MET A 468 20.74 22.96 9.33
C MET A 468 21.89 22.89 10.34
N ARG A 469 23.07 22.47 9.88
CA ARG A 469 24.19 22.04 10.73
C ARG A 469 24.78 23.10 11.65
N TRP A 470 24.75 24.38 11.27
CA TRP A 470 25.30 25.49 12.06
C TRP A 470 24.24 26.44 12.64
N TRP A 471 22.95 26.10 12.54
CA TRP A 471 21.88 26.94 13.06
C TRP A 471 21.89 26.94 14.59
N GLU A 472 22.24 28.07 15.19
CA GLU A 472 22.43 28.27 16.63
C GLU A 472 21.19 28.86 17.31
N ALA A 473 20.43 29.75 16.65
CA ALA A 473 19.29 30.46 17.27
C ALA A 473 18.14 30.80 16.32
N TRP A 474 16.91 30.85 16.86
CA TRP A 474 15.71 31.36 16.18
C TRP A 474 15.20 32.60 16.94
N GLU A 475 15.23 33.78 16.31
CA GLU A 475 14.63 34.98 16.90
C GLU A 475 13.10 34.93 16.78
N SER A 476 12.40 34.95 17.92
CA SER A 476 10.95 35.12 17.94
C SER A 476 10.60 36.60 17.74
N LEU A 477 9.72 36.91 16.79
CA LEU A 477 9.21 38.26 16.61
C LEU A 477 8.19 38.60 17.71
N GLU A 478 8.59 39.39 18.70
CA GLU A 478 7.66 39.96 19.70
C GLU A 478 6.80 41.05 19.04
N CYS A 479 5.60 40.66 18.61
CA CYS A 479 4.60 41.52 17.97
C CYS A 479 3.20 41.07 18.41
N ASP A 480 2.26 42.01 18.54
CA ASP A 480 0.86 41.70 18.89
C ASP A 480 0.21 40.75 17.86
N ASP A 481 0.64 40.88 16.60
CA ASP A 481 0.32 39.99 15.50
C ASP A 481 1.26 38.77 15.50
N ALA A 482 0.76 37.60 15.92
CA ALA A 482 1.50 36.35 15.92
C ALA A 482 2.12 36.06 14.53
N PRO A 483 3.44 35.80 14.43
CA PRO A 483 4.09 35.61 13.13
C PRO A 483 3.74 34.30 12.42
N PHE A 484 2.96 33.41 13.04
CA PHE A 484 2.56 32.10 12.52
C PHE A 484 1.09 31.76 12.89
N PRO A 485 0.10 32.57 12.47
CA PRO A 485 -1.25 32.51 13.04
C PRO A 485 -2.02 31.24 12.67
N GLN A 486 -1.71 30.60 11.53
CA GLN A 486 -2.37 29.38 11.04
C GLN A 486 -1.51 28.11 11.10
N LEU A 487 -0.30 28.17 11.68
CA LEU A 487 0.65 27.05 11.65
C LEU A 487 0.10 25.86 12.43
N LYS A 488 -0.10 24.71 11.77
CA LYS A 488 -0.67 23.48 12.33
C LYS A 488 0.39 22.45 12.66
N GLN A 489 1.49 22.44 11.90
CA GLN A 489 2.60 21.52 12.02
C GLN A 489 3.93 22.25 11.93
N LEU A 490 4.82 21.93 12.86
CA LEU A 490 6.23 22.32 12.85
C LEU A 490 7.09 21.05 12.91
N SER A 491 8.12 20.97 12.06
CA SER A 491 9.05 19.85 11.94
C SER A 491 10.47 20.38 11.93
N ILE A 492 11.34 19.94 12.85
CA ILE A 492 12.73 20.39 12.97
C ILE A 492 13.66 19.19 13.16
N TRP A 493 14.35 18.76 12.10
CA TRP A 493 15.08 17.48 12.06
C TRP A 493 16.57 17.67 11.70
N GLU A 494 17.50 17.01 12.40
CA GLU A 494 18.96 17.16 12.18
C GLU A 494 19.48 18.62 12.28
N CYS A 495 19.08 19.34 13.33
CA CYS A 495 19.56 20.70 13.64
C CYS A 495 20.37 20.72 14.96
N PRO A 496 21.58 20.13 15.01
CA PRO A 496 22.27 19.79 16.27
C PRO A 496 22.83 20.99 17.05
N LYS A 497 22.95 22.16 16.42
CA LYS A 497 23.43 23.40 17.07
C LYS A 497 22.32 24.27 17.64
N LEU A 498 21.05 23.98 17.34
CA LEU A 498 19.93 24.86 17.67
C LEU A 498 19.74 24.93 19.18
N ARG A 499 19.72 26.14 19.73
CA ARG A 499 19.64 26.42 21.18
C ARG A 499 18.43 27.28 21.53
N GLY A 500 18.12 27.29 22.82
CA GLY A 500 17.04 28.10 23.40
C GLY A 500 15.67 27.45 23.22
N ASP A 501 14.69 28.28 22.91
CA ASP A 501 13.27 27.94 22.93
C ASP A 501 12.66 28.16 21.54
N LEU A 502 11.65 27.35 21.17
CA LEU A 502 10.88 27.60 19.95
C LEU A 502 9.99 28.85 20.08
N PRO A 503 9.62 29.53 18.97
CA PRO A 503 8.83 30.76 18.99
C PRO A 503 7.59 30.65 19.91
N ALA A 504 7.52 31.53 20.91
CA ALA A 504 6.73 31.26 22.12
C ALA A 504 5.20 31.27 21.91
N PHE A 505 4.69 31.79 20.79
CA PHE A 505 3.26 31.90 20.51
C PHE A 505 2.89 31.29 19.15
N LEU A 506 2.50 30.02 19.15
CA LEU A 506 2.05 29.25 17.97
C LEU A 506 0.59 28.77 18.18
N PRO A 507 -0.42 29.66 18.11
CA PRO A 507 -1.78 29.40 18.61
C PRO A 507 -2.56 28.32 17.84
N SER A 508 -2.17 28.01 16.60
CA SER A 508 -2.83 26.99 15.77
C SER A 508 -2.15 25.61 15.82
N LEU A 509 -1.03 25.46 16.55
CA LEU A 509 -0.14 24.30 16.44
C LEU A 509 -0.76 23.03 17.03
N LYS A 510 -0.80 21.96 16.23
CA LYS A 510 -1.43 20.67 16.57
C LYS A 510 -0.45 19.51 16.60
N SER A 511 0.56 19.53 15.73
CA SER A 511 1.61 18.51 15.67
C SER A 511 2.98 19.17 15.71
N LEU A 512 3.87 18.65 16.56
CA LEU A 512 5.26 19.09 16.66
C LEU A 512 6.18 17.86 16.57
N TYR A 513 7.15 17.93 15.65
CA TYR A 513 8.10 16.85 15.38
C TYR A 513 9.53 17.39 15.48
N ILE A 514 10.35 16.81 16.34
CA ILE A 514 11.73 17.22 16.57
C ILE A 514 12.63 15.99 16.51
N GLU A 515 13.73 16.06 15.76
CA GLU A 515 14.62 14.91 15.54
C GLU A 515 16.08 15.39 15.54
N ASP A 516 16.94 14.73 16.32
CA ASP A 516 18.39 15.02 16.47
C ASP A 516 18.81 16.49 16.68
N CYS A 517 17.93 17.29 17.30
CA CYS A 517 18.21 18.66 17.74
C CYS A 517 18.85 18.72 19.14
N GLU A 518 20.06 18.16 19.31
CA GLU A 518 20.71 17.89 20.61
C GLU A 518 20.63 19.02 21.65
N GLN A 519 20.79 20.28 21.23
CA GLN A 519 21.00 21.45 22.12
C GLN A 519 19.74 22.32 22.35
N LEU A 520 18.58 21.90 21.83
CA LEU A 520 17.32 22.64 21.93
C LEU A 520 16.69 22.40 23.31
N GLY A 521 16.42 23.47 24.07
CA GLY A 521 16.06 23.38 25.50
C GLY A 521 14.57 23.21 25.76
N CYS A 522 13.73 24.11 25.23
CA CYS A 522 12.28 24.09 25.45
C CYS A 522 11.51 23.85 24.14
N TYR A 523 10.82 22.71 24.08
CA TYR A 523 10.07 22.28 22.89
C TYR A 523 8.65 22.86 22.79
N LEU A 524 8.06 23.35 23.88
CA LEU A 524 6.63 23.66 23.95
C LEU A 524 6.34 25.17 23.94
N PRO A 525 5.72 25.70 22.87
CA PRO A 525 5.18 27.06 22.85
C PRO A 525 4.08 27.26 23.90
N ARG A 526 3.95 28.50 24.39
CA ARG A 526 2.89 28.91 25.31
C ARG A 526 1.52 28.87 24.60
N ALA A 527 0.48 28.53 25.36
CA ALA A 527 -0.92 28.44 24.89
C ALA A 527 -1.14 27.50 23.68
N SER A 528 -0.38 26.41 23.60
CA SER A 528 -0.40 25.50 22.46
C SER A 528 -1.48 24.39 22.57
N ILE A 529 -2.26 24.22 21.50
CA ILE A 529 -3.33 23.20 21.37
C ILE A 529 -2.82 21.88 20.78
N ILE A 530 -1.57 21.52 21.12
CA ILE A 530 -0.85 20.38 20.56
C ILE A 530 -1.54 19.07 20.95
N ARG A 531 -1.84 18.27 19.92
CA ARG A 531 -2.40 16.91 20.03
C ARG A 531 -1.36 15.84 19.80
N GLU A 532 -0.29 16.16 19.08
CA GLU A 532 0.76 15.22 18.73
C GLU A 532 2.14 15.84 18.95
N LEU A 533 2.95 15.17 19.76
CA LEU A 533 4.34 15.55 20.02
C LEU A 533 5.22 14.32 19.75
N ARG A 534 6.22 14.47 18.89
CA ARG A 534 7.29 13.47 18.72
C ARG A 534 8.65 14.12 18.84
N ILE A 535 9.50 13.57 19.70
CA ILE A 535 10.87 14.04 19.92
C ILE A 535 11.79 12.81 19.93
N TYR A 536 12.69 12.71 18.96
CA TYR A 536 13.61 11.57 18.77
C TYR A 536 15.08 12.03 18.77
N GLY A 537 15.98 11.24 19.37
CA GLY A 537 17.42 11.51 19.38
C GLY A 537 18.02 11.74 20.77
N LYS A 538 19.10 12.52 20.83
CA LYS A 538 19.91 12.76 22.05
C LYS A 538 19.75 14.18 22.63
N GLN A 539 18.53 14.63 22.87
CA GLN A 539 18.30 16.00 23.33
C GLN A 539 18.56 16.19 24.84
N GLU A 540 19.18 17.31 25.22
CA GLU A 540 19.30 17.77 26.61
C GLU A 540 17.97 18.39 27.14
N ALA A 541 16.94 17.56 27.18
CA ALA A 541 15.55 17.95 27.37
C ALA A 541 15.19 18.50 28.76
N ARG A 542 14.43 19.61 28.79
CA ARG A 542 13.82 20.16 30.01
C ARG A 542 12.35 20.56 29.80
N MET A 543 11.47 19.57 29.76
CA MET A 543 10.02 19.79 29.75
C MET A 543 9.50 20.06 31.17
N GLN A 544 8.99 21.27 31.41
CA GLN A 544 8.37 21.64 32.68
C GLN A 544 6.99 21.00 32.83
N ASP A 545 6.07 21.29 31.91
CA ASP A 545 4.68 20.84 31.90
C ASP A 545 4.29 20.22 30.54
N LEU A 546 3.29 19.32 30.53
CA LEU A 546 2.70 18.75 29.32
C LEU A 546 1.37 19.45 28.97
N PRO A 547 1.05 19.65 27.67
CA PRO A 547 -0.22 20.25 27.29
C PRO A 547 -1.40 19.31 27.58
N LEU A 548 -2.41 19.79 28.31
CA LEU A 548 -3.62 19.02 28.62
C LEU A 548 -4.50 18.67 27.39
N SER A 549 -4.09 19.06 26.18
CA SER A 549 -4.72 18.67 24.92
C SER A 549 -3.97 17.58 24.14
N LEU A 550 -2.84 17.10 24.66
CA LEU A 550 -1.96 16.12 24.00
C LEU A 550 -2.61 14.73 23.95
N GLN A 551 -2.69 14.15 22.75
CA GLN A 551 -3.37 12.88 22.47
C GLN A 551 -2.40 11.76 22.06
N GLN A 552 -1.28 12.12 21.44
CA GLN A 552 -0.25 11.23 20.90
C GLN A 552 1.12 11.77 21.33
N LEU A 553 1.94 10.93 21.96
CA LEU A 553 3.27 11.29 22.44
C LEU A 553 4.27 10.20 22.06
N SER A 554 5.33 10.57 21.33
CA SER A 554 6.49 9.68 21.11
C SER A 554 7.77 10.35 21.58
N ILE A 555 8.57 9.64 22.36
CA ILE A 555 9.79 10.15 22.99
C ILE A 555 10.91 9.13 22.93
N GLU A 556 12.14 9.62 22.76
CA GLU A 556 13.35 8.79 22.76
C GLU A 556 14.38 9.26 23.78
N GLY A 557 15.12 8.29 24.35
CA GLY A 557 16.33 8.57 25.13
C GLY A 557 16.08 8.95 26.59
N ASN A 558 17.11 8.77 27.41
CA ASN A 558 17.00 8.77 28.87
C ASN A 558 16.46 10.09 29.45
N GLN A 559 17.16 11.20 29.20
CA GLN A 559 16.87 12.50 29.82
C GLN A 559 15.46 13.02 29.45
N LEU A 560 15.04 12.81 28.20
CA LEU A 560 13.70 13.19 27.76
C LEU A 560 12.62 12.36 28.45
N VAL A 561 12.79 11.04 28.58
CA VAL A 561 11.83 10.18 29.28
C VAL A 561 11.74 10.54 30.76
N GLU A 562 12.87 10.81 31.42
CA GLU A 562 12.92 11.30 32.81
C GLU A 562 12.16 12.63 32.97
N SER A 563 12.50 13.64 32.15
CA SER A 563 11.85 14.96 32.19
C SER A 563 10.35 14.91 31.86
N VAL A 564 9.93 14.06 30.91
CA VAL A 564 8.53 13.88 30.54
C VAL A 564 7.75 13.16 31.64
N PHE A 565 8.35 12.19 32.34
CA PHE A 565 7.69 11.50 33.44
C PHE A 565 7.53 12.39 34.68
N GLU A 566 8.49 13.29 34.95
CA GLU A 566 8.26 14.37 35.91
C GLU A 566 7.09 15.28 35.49
N ALA A 567 7.06 15.72 34.22
CA ALA A 567 6.00 16.59 33.72
C ALA A 567 4.61 15.90 33.76
N MET A 568 4.53 14.59 33.50
CA MET A 568 3.31 13.79 33.70
C MET A 568 2.91 13.75 35.18
N THR A 569 3.87 13.64 36.10
CA THR A 569 3.62 13.63 37.55
C THR A 569 3.06 14.98 38.03
N ARG A 570 3.57 16.10 37.46
CA ARG A 570 3.09 17.47 37.74
C ARG A 570 1.70 17.75 37.14
N THR A 571 1.46 17.36 35.88
CA THR A 571 0.27 17.80 35.12
C THR A 571 -0.88 16.78 35.04
N GLN A 572 -0.62 15.50 35.34
CA GLN A 572 -1.60 14.40 35.28
C GLN A 572 -2.46 14.40 34.00
N PRO A 573 -1.84 14.31 32.81
CA PRO A 573 -2.52 14.56 31.54
C PRO A 573 -3.59 13.50 31.21
N THR A 574 -4.86 13.91 31.27
CA THR A 574 -6.03 13.04 31.05
C THR A 574 -6.38 12.77 29.59
N SER A 575 -5.63 13.33 28.64
CA SER A 575 -5.92 13.32 27.19
C SER A 575 -5.05 12.36 26.36
N ILE A 576 -3.97 11.81 26.92
CA ILE A 576 -2.99 11.01 26.16
C ILE A 576 -3.57 9.62 25.85
N THR A 577 -3.83 9.38 24.57
CA THR A 577 -4.38 8.11 24.05
C THR A 577 -3.33 7.20 23.41
N GLY A 578 -2.19 7.72 22.98
CA GLY A 578 -1.06 6.95 22.45
C GLY A 578 0.26 7.43 23.03
N LEU A 579 1.09 6.48 23.49
CA LEU A 579 2.40 6.73 24.08
C LEU A 579 3.43 5.76 23.51
N TRP A 580 4.51 6.28 22.94
CA TRP A 580 5.64 5.51 22.44
C TRP A 580 6.94 5.99 23.10
N ILE A 581 7.74 5.03 23.57
CA ILE A 581 8.98 5.28 24.29
C ILE A 581 10.08 4.41 23.65
N SER A 582 11.14 5.02 23.14
CA SER A 582 12.27 4.33 22.51
C SER A 582 13.62 4.58 23.20
N ASN A 583 14.53 3.60 23.05
CA ASN A 583 15.96 3.67 23.38
C ASN A 583 16.30 4.17 24.81
N CYS A 584 15.43 3.95 25.79
CA CYS A 584 15.63 4.39 27.18
C CYS A 584 16.35 3.32 28.03
N SER A 585 17.65 3.49 28.24
CA SER A 585 18.49 2.62 29.06
C SER A 585 18.50 2.94 30.56
N SER A 586 17.93 4.08 30.98
CA SER A 586 17.78 4.42 32.41
C SER A 586 16.82 3.48 33.14
N ALA A 587 17.01 3.32 34.46
CA ALA A 587 16.10 2.60 35.33
C ALA A 587 14.98 3.53 35.81
N ILE A 588 13.86 3.53 35.07
CA ILE A 588 12.73 4.44 35.27
C ILE A 588 11.44 3.62 35.40
N SER A 589 10.58 3.93 36.38
CA SER A 589 9.20 3.44 36.45
C SER A 589 8.20 4.52 36.00
N PHE A 590 6.99 4.11 35.60
CA PHE A 590 5.93 5.04 35.22
C PHE A 590 5.46 5.91 36.42
N PRO A 591 4.98 7.15 36.18
CA PRO A 591 4.43 8.02 37.23
C PRO A 591 3.42 7.32 38.14
N GLY A 592 3.66 7.39 39.46
CA GLY A 592 2.81 6.71 40.46
C GLY A 592 2.77 5.18 40.34
N ASN A 593 3.70 4.56 39.60
CA ASN A 593 3.70 3.15 39.20
C ASN A 593 2.42 2.73 38.44
N SER A 594 1.86 3.62 37.62
CA SER A 594 0.61 3.38 36.87
C SER A 594 0.65 3.96 35.45
N LEU A 595 -0.10 3.37 34.51
CA LEU A 595 -0.31 3.96 33.18
C LEU A 595 -1.38 5.07 33.21
N PRO A 596 -1.25 6.14 32.41
CA PRO A 596 -2.29 7.17 32.27
C PRO A 596 -3.67 6.58 31.94
N SER A 597 -4.71 7.04 32.64
CA SER A 597 -6.03 6.40 32.65
C SER A 597 -6.79 6.46 31.33
N SER A 598 -6.40 7.30 30.36
CA SER A 598 -6.98 7.39 29.02
C SER A 598 -6.16 6.72 27.92
N LEU A 599 -5.04 6.08 28.27
CA LEU A 599 -4.09 5.49 27.32
C LEU A 599 -4.67 4.27 26.60
N LYS A 600 -4.69 4.30 25.26
CA LYS A 600 -5.23 3.23 24.40
C LYS A 600 -4.14 2.44 23.69
N GLU A 601 -3.06 3.09 23.29
CA GLU A 601 -1.90 2.46 22.67
C GLU A 601 -0.62 2.75 23.46
N LEU A 602 0.13 1.71 23.81
CA LEU A 602 1.44 1.81 24.45
C LEU A 602 2.50 1.05 23.64
N GLY A 603 3.60 1.71 23.29
CA GLY A 603 4.77 1.09 22.69
C GLY A 603 6.04 1.38 23.50
N ILE A 604 6.79 0.34 23.85
CA ILE A 604 8.08 0.45 24.55
C ILE A 604 9.13 -0.34 23.76
N MET A 605 10.19 0.31 23.29
CA MET A 605 11.14 -0.26 22.32
C MET A 605 12.61 0.01 22.71
N ASN A 606 13.42 -1.05 22.84
CA ASN A 606 14.81 -1.02 23.32
C ASN A 606 15.02 -0.44 24.74
N CYS A 607 13.96 -0.22 25.53
CA CYS A 607 14.02 0.37 26.86
C CYS A 607 14.33 -0.69 27.93
N LYS A 608 15.57 -1.20 27.96
CA LYS A 608 15.92 -2.41 28.74
C LYS A 608 15.62 -2.31 30.22
N ASN A 609 16.07 -1.24 30.89
CA ASN A 609 15.98 -1.12 32.35
C ASN A 609 14.67 -0.48 32.85
N MET A 610 13.75 -0.16 31.95
CA MET A 610 12.48 0.47 32.30
C MET A 610 11.55 -0.49 33.04
N GLU A 611 11.02 -0.07 34.19
CA GLU A 611 10.10 -0.88 34.99
C GLU A 611 8.66 -0.72 34.49
N PHE A 612 8.08 -1.83 34.04
CA PHE A 612 6.70 -1.88 33.59
C PHE A 612 5.73 -1.92 34.80
N PRO A 613 4.69 -1.07 34.85
CA PRO A 613 3.81 -0.96 36.01
C PRO A 613 2.89 -2.18 36.11
N MET A 614 3.30 -3.16 36.93
CA MET A 614 2.60 -4.43 37.06
C MET A 614 2.20 -4.70 38.51
N GLN A 615 1.14 -4.01 38.96
CA GLN A 615 0.53 -4.21 40.27
C GLN A 615 -0.91 -4.72 40.13
N GLN A 616 -1.25 -5.78 40.87
CA GLN A 616 -2.55 -6.48 40.80
C GLN A 616 -3.76 -5.67 41.33
N GLN A 617 -3.59 -4.38 41.60
CA GLN A 617 -4.62 -3.51 42.20
C GLN A 617 -5.18 -2.46 41.23
N HIS A 618 -4.67 -2.39 40.00
CA HIS A 618 -5.07 -1.39 39.01
C HIS A 618 -5.43 -2.05 37.67
N HIS A 619 -6.68 -1.86 37.22
CA HIS A 619 -7.12 -2.24 35.88
C HIS A 619 -6.89 -1.08 34.91
N HIS A 620 -6.16 -1.34 33.83
CA HIS A 620 -5.95 -0.39 32.74
C HIS A 620 -7.03 -0.58 31.67
N GLU A 621 -8.27 -0.26 32.03
CA GLU A 621 -9.48 -0.48 31.22
C GLU A 621 -9.47 0.25 29.87
N SER A 622 -8.67 1.29 29.72
CA SER A 622 -8.53 2.06 28.48
C SER A 622 -7.59 1.42 27.45
N LEU A 623 -6.70 0.50 27.85
CA LEU A 623 -5.62 0.02 26.98
C LEU A 623 -6.13 -1.02 25.98
N VAL A 624 -6.02 -0.68 24.70
CA VAL A 624 -6.47 -1.48 23.55
C VAL A 624 -5.30 -2.20 22.86
N LYS A 625 -4.10 -1.61 22.88
CA LYS A 625 -2.92 -2.14 22.18
C LYS A 625 -1.63 -1.93 22.98
N LEU A 626 -0.82 -2.99 23.08
CA LEU A 626 0.45 -2.99 23.80
C LEU A 626 1.57 -3.62 22.95
N THR A 627 2.66 -2.88 22.74
CA THR A 627 3.89 -3.35 22.11
C THR A 627 5.06 -3.20 23.07
N ILE A 628 5.80 -4.29 23.30
CA ILE A 628 7.06 -4.29 24.07
C ILE A 628 8.12 -5.01 23.23
N GLU A 629 9.15 -4.32 22.77
CA GLU A 629 10.28 -4.92 22.04
C GLU A 629 11.61 -4.61 22.73
N ASN A 630 12.43 -5.63 23.00
CA ASN A 630 13.80 -5.49 23.55
C ASN A 630 13.86 -4.62 24.82
N SER A 631 12.81 -4.66 25.64
CA SER A 631 12.54 -3.74 26.75
C SER A 631 12.15 -4.47 28.03
N CYS A 632 12.16 -3.75 29.16
CA CYS A 632 11.64 -4.18 30.46
C CYS A 632 12.22 -5.52 30.95
N VAL A 633 13.54 -5.61 31.13
CA VAL A 633 14.22 -6.86 31.53
C VAL A 633 13.86 -7.33 32.95
N SER A 634 13.20 -6.51 33.77
CA SER A 634 12.61 -6.92 35.05
C SER A 634 11.31 -7.73 34.89
N LEU A 635 10.65 -7.67 33.73
CA LEU A 635 9.40 -8.37 33.44
C LEU A 635 9.63 -9.88 33.29
N THR A 636 9.38 -10.62 34.38
CA THR A 636 9.54 -12.08 34.44
C THR A 636 8.23 -12.85 34.24
N SER A 637 7.10 -12.23 34.54
CA SER A 637 5.75 -12.73 34.25
C SER A 637 4.86 -11.56 33.82
N MET A 638 3.71 -11.84 33.20
CA MET A 638 2.67 -10.85 32.91
C MET A 638 1.28 -11.46 33.03
N VAL A 639 0.33 -10.75 33.64
CA VAL A 639 -1.07 -11.19 33.85
C VAL A 639 -2.02 -10.26 33.10
N LEU A 640 -2.77 -10.78 32.13
CA LEU A 640 -3.62 -9.96 31.26
C LEU A 640 -4.97 -9.54 31.87
N GLU A 641 -5.28 -9.97 33.09
CA GLU A 641 -6.45 -9.49 33.86
C GLU A 641 -6.39 -7.98 34.14
N ALA A 642 -5.17 -7.42 34.26
CA ALA A 642 -4.96 -5.97 34.38
C ALA A 642 -5.32 -5.17 33.12
N PHE A 643 -5.58 -5.84 31.97
CA PHE A 643 -5.82 -5.20 30.67
C PHE A 643 -7.11 -5.74 30.01
N PRO A 644 -8.30 -5.51 30.60
CA PRO A 644 -9.53 -6.21 30.22
C PRO A 644 -10.03 -5.92 28.80
N ASN A 645 -9.67 -4.77 28.20
CA ASN A 645 -10.09 -4.35 26.86
C ASN A 645 -8.98 -4.48 25.80
N LEU A 646 -7.87 -5.16 26.11
CA LEU A 646 -6.73 -5.32 25.21
C LEU A 646 -7.12 -6.17 23.99
N THR A 647 -6.97 -5.61 22.78
CA THR A 647 -7.27 -6.29 21.50
C THR A 647 -6.01 -6.80 20.79
N SER A 648 -4.86 -6.15 21.02
CA SER A 648 -3.60 -6.50 20.37
C SER A 648 -2.42 -6.42 21.34
N ILE A 649 -1.66 -7.51 21.46
CA ILE A 649 -0.39 -7.52 22.21
C ILE A 649 0.74 -8.09 21.35
N THR A 650 1.87 -7.37 21.34
CA THR A 650 3.09 -7.74 20.63
C THR A 650 4.28 -7.69 21.60
N ILE A 651 4.90 -8.82 21.87
CA ILE A 651 6.08 -8.93 22.74
C ILE A 651 7.25 -9.48 21.91
N LYS A 652 8.35 -8.74 21.79
CA LYS A 652 9.51 -9.15 21.00
C LYS A 652 10.81 -9.04 21.79
N ARG A 653 11.69 -10.02 21.64
CA ARG A 653 13.06 -10.04 22.21
C ARG A 653 13.15 -9.80 23.73
N CYS A 654 12.10 -10.10 24.49
CA CYS A 654 12.10 -9.91 25.95
C CYS A 654 12.88 -11.06 26.62
N GLU A 655 14.10 -10.76 27.09
CA GLU A 655 15.09 -11.75 27.54
C GLU A 655 14.68 -12.56 28.78
N ASN A 656 13.87 -11.98 29.67
CA ASN A 656 13.55 -12.54 30.99
C ASN A 656 12.10 -12.99 31.20
N LEU A 657 11.20 -12.74 30.24
CA LEU A 657 9.79 -13.10 30.36
C LEU A 657 9.62 -14.63 30.30
N ARG A 658 9.17 -15.23 31.40
CA ARG A 658 8.92 -16.67 31.55
C ARG A 658 7.46 -17.05 31.33
N SER A 659 6.52 -16.26 31.86
CA SER A 659 5.10 -16.57 31.77
C SER A 659 4.23 -15.41 31.30
N LEU A 660 3.22 -15.74 30.50
CA LEU A 660 2.12 -14.84 30.14
C LEU A 660 0.81 -15.52 30.53
N GLU A 661 0.09 -14.93 31.49
CA GLU A 661 -1.18 -15.46 31.99
C GLU A 661 -2.36 -14.81 31.27
N VAL A 662 -3.09 -15.63 30.51
CA VAL A 662 -4.21 -15.21 29.65
C VAL A 662 -5.52 -15.71 30.26
N VAL A 663 -6.21 -14.81 30.96
CA VAL A 663 -7.42 -15.13 31.71
C VAL A 663 -8.64 -15.18 30.77
N PRO A 664 -9.61 -16.11 30.96
CA PRO A 664 -10.80 -16.22 30.09
C PRO A 664 -11.72 -14.98 30.04
N GLN A 665 -11.47 -13.97 30.87
CA GLN A 665 -12.18 -12.70 30.90
C GLN A 665 -11.73 -11.74 29.79
N SER A 666 -10.50 -11.89 29.25
CA SER A 666 -9.92 -11.06 28.18
C SER A 666 -10.53 -11.38 26.79
N GLN A 667 -11.85 -11.28 26.66
CA GLN A 667 -12.63 -11.63 25.45
C GLN A 667 -12.44 -10.64 24.28
N SER A 668 -11.71 -9.55 24.51
CA SER A 668 -11.32 -8.54 23.52
C SER A 668 -10.12 -8.95 22.66
N LEU A 669 -9.27 -9.88 23.13
CA LEU A 669 -7.95 -10.11 22.54
C LEU A 669 -8.05 -10.81 21.17
N GLU A 670 -7.74 -10.08 20.10
CA GLU A 670 -7.74 -10.60 18.72
C GLU A 670 -6.34 -11.02 18.24
N ILE A 671 -5.29 -10.30 18.66
CA ILE A 671 -3.91 -10.47 18.18
C ILE A 671 -2.95 -10.72 19.36
N LEU A 672 -2.12 -11.76 19.24
CA LEU A 672 -1.06 -12.13 20.17
C LEU A 672 0.19 -12.55 19.39
N SER A 673 1.21 -11.69 19.37
CA SER A 673 2.53 -11.98 18.78
C SER A 673 3.58 -12.07 19.89
N ILE A 674 4.36 -13.15 19.92
CA ILE A 674 5.50 -13.32 20.83
C ILE A 674 6.71 -13.84 20.04
N GLU A 675 7.70 -12.99 19.79
CA GLU A 675 8.85 -13.31 18.94
C GLU A 675 10.18 -13.25 19.70
N GLY A 676 11.00 -14.30 19.64
CA GLY A 676 12.38 -14.25 20.10
C GLY A 676 12.58 -14.05 21.61
N CYS A 677 11.60 -14.41 22.45
CA CYS A 677 11.70 -14.35 23.92
C CYS A 677 12.28 -15.68 24.47
N PRO A 678 13.58 -15.75 24.85
CA PRO A 678 14.29 -17.03 24.99
C PRO A 678 13.97 -17.80 26.28
N LYS A 679 13.53 -17.11 27.35
CA LYS A 679 13.19 -17.73 28.64
C LYS A 679 11.69 -18.00 28.80
N MET A 680 10.89 -17.84 27.74
CA MET A 680 9.45 -18.08 27.80
C MET A 680 9.18 -19.58 27.97
N GLU A 681 8.57 -19.94 29.10
CA GLU A 681 8.32 -21.31 29.55
C GLU A 681 6.84 -21.69 29.42
N ASN A 682 5.91 -20.72 29.60
CA ASN A 682 4.49 -21.00 29.73
C ASN A 682 3.59 -19.83 29.25
N ILE A 683 2.58 -20.13 28.43
CA ILE A 683 1.44 -19.22 28.19
C ILE A 683 0.26 -19.83 28.94
N ALA A 684 0.06 -19.41 30.19
CA ALA A 684 -0.86 -20.05 31.11
C ALA A 684 -2.27 -19.48 30.95
N GLY A 685 -3.25 -20.34 30.66
CA GLY A 685 -4.65 -19.96 30.68
C GLY A 685 -5.51 -21.20 30.65
N GLU A 686 -6.56 -21.26 31.47
CA GLU A 686 -7.46 -22.42 31.48
C GLU A 686 -8.07 -22.68 30.09
N ARG A 687 -8.32 -21.60 29.35
CA ARG A 687 -8.60 -21.56 27.90
C ARG A 687 -8.10 -20.23 27.32
N LEU A 688 -7.48 -20.27 26.14
CA LEU A 688 -7.25 -19.05 25.35
C LEU A 688 -8.58 -18.40 24.93
N PRO A 689 -8.67 -17.06 24.83
CA PRO A 689 -9.86 -16.34 24.40
C PRO A 689 -10.39 -16.81 23.03
N ALA A 690 -11.70 -16.92 22.90
CA ALA A 690 -12.36 -17.35 21.65
C ALA A 690 -12.30 -16.29 20.53
N SER A 691 -11.93 -15.05 20.87
CA SER A 691 -11.67 -13.91 19.99
C SER A 691 -10.36 -14.02 19.21
N LEU A 692 -9.38 -14.80 19.71
CA LEU A 692 -8.02 -14.80 19.22
C LEU A 692 -7.93 -15.31 17.78
N ARG A 693 -7.60 -14.43 16.83
CA ARG A 693 -7.30 -14.81 15.45
C ARG A 693 -5.92 -15.48 15.43
N LYS A 694 -5.79 -16.61 14.72
CA LYS A 694 -4.60 -17.47 14.75
C LYS A 694 -3.39 -16.88 13.99
N ASN A 695 -2.80 -15.83 14.52
CA ASN A 695 -1.46 -15.32 14.16
C ASN A 695 -0.48 -15.45 15.34
N ILE A 696 -0.43 -16.63 15.98
CA ILE A 696 0.58 -16.93 17.01
C ILE A 696 1.89 -17.29 16.30
N GLU A 697 2.62 -16.27 15.87
CA GLU A 697 3.99 -16.39 15.31
C GLU A 697 5.02 -16.57 16.43
N ALA A 698 4.89 -17.67 17.18
CA ALA A 698 5.82 -18.01 18.24
C ALA A 698 7.11 -18.62 17.66
N SER A 699 8.11 -17.78 17.43
CA SER A 699 9.46 -18.21 17.03
C SER A 699 10.25 -18.72 18.24
N TRP A 700 10.11 -20.02 18.53
CA TRP A 700 10.82 -20.70 19.62
C TRP A 700 12.28 -21.01 19.22
N SER A 701 13.25 -20.50 19.97
CA SER A 701 14.66 -20.85 19.79
C SER A 701 14.93 -22.31 20.18
N LYS A 702 15.84 -22.98 19.47
CA LYS A 702 16.09 -24.44 19.53
C LYS A 702 16.56 -25.03 20.87
N HIS A 703 16.66 -24.25 21.95
CA HIS A 703 17.50 -24.58 23.11
C HIS A 703 16.81 -25.06 24.41
N ASN A 704 15.48 -24.91 24.57
CA ASN A 704 14.77 -25.43 25.76
C ASN A 704 14.12 -26.79 25.47
N LEU A 705 14.72 -27.87 26.01
CA LEU A 705 14.37 -29.26 25.66
C LEU A 705 13.53 -29.98 26.75
N GLU A 706 13.39 -29.39 27.95
CA GLU A 706 12.76 -30.05 29.12
C GLU A 706 11.22 -29.89 29.20
N SER A 707 10.64 -28.90 28.53
CA SER A 707 9.21 -28.54 28.65
C SER A 707 8.22 -29.62 28.17
N LYS A 708 8.70 -30.68 27.48
CA LYS A 708 7.88 -31.83 27.06
C LYS A 708 7.21 -32.58 28.22
N GLY A 709 7.80 -32.54 29.43
CA GLY A 709 7.27 -33.25 30.60
C GLY A 709 5.87 -32.78 31.02
N THR A 710 5.63 -31.47 31.02
CA THR A 710 4.38 -30.86 31.49
C THR A 710 3.19 -31.22 30.59
N LEU A 711 3.40 -31.19 29.26
CA LEU A 711 2.38 -31.51 28.27
C LEU A 711 1.93 -32.98 28.39
N ALA A 712 2.87 -33.91 28.58
CA ALA A 712 2.57 -35.33 28.82
C ALA A 712 1.80 -35.57 30.13
N ARG A 713 2.06 -34.76 31.17
CA ARG A 713 1.33 -34.82 32.45
C ARG A 713 -0.13 -34.38 32.29
N MET A 714 -0.40 -33.32 31.53
CA MET A 714 -1.77 -32.87 31.22
C MET A 714 -2.56 -33.91 30.42
N ILE A 715 -1.98 -34.44 29.35
CA ILE A 715 -2.61 -35.48 28.51
C ILE A 715 -2.97 -36.73 29.35
N SER A 716 -2.06 -37.17 30.23
CA SER A 716 -2.26 -38.35 31.08
C SER A 716 -3.17 -38.12 32.30
N GLN A 717 -3.56 -36.88 32.63
CA GLN A 717 -4.67 -36.59 33.54
C GLN A 717 -6.02 -36.65 32.80
N GLY A 718 -6.12 -36.02 31.62
CA GLY A 718 -7.35 -36.06 30.80
C GLY A 718 -7.82 -37.48 30.47
N ALA A 719 -6.89 -38.37 30.10
CA ALA A 719 -7.18 -39.78 29.82
C ALA A 719 -7.73 -40.55 31.05
N ARG A 720 -7.31 -40.19 32.27
CA ARG A 720 -7.79 -40.84 33.51
C ARG A 720 -9.21 -40.41 33.87
N SER A 721 -9.56 -39.14 33.67
CA SER A 721 -10.94 -38.65 33.83
C SER A 721 -11.89 -39.31 32.84
N PHE A 722 -11.48 -39.47 31.58
CA PHE A 722 -12.29 -40.12 30.55
C PHE A 722 -12.56 -41.60 30.84
N LYS A 723 -11.57 -42.33 31.39
CA LYS A 723 -11.75 -43.73 31.79
C LYS A 723 -12.74 -43.89 32.95
N LYS A 724 -12.62 -43.04 33.99
CA LYS A 724 -13.53 -43.05 35.15
C LYS A 724 -15.00 -42.88 34.76
N TRP A 725 -15.27 -41.98 33.80
CA TRP A 725 -16.63 -41.73 33.29
C TRP A 725 -17.22 -42.94 32.56
N ASN A 726 -16.41 -43.66 31.78
CA ASN A 726 -16.84 -44.83 31.02
C ASN A 726 -17.18 -46.03 31.94
N ASP A 727 -16.41 -46.23 33.01
CA ASP A 727 -16.60 -47.34 33.96
C ASP A 727 -17.89 -47.19 34.81
N GLU A 728 -18.37 -45.96 35.07
CA GLU A 728 -19.63 -45.70 35.77
C GLU A 728 -20.87 -45.93 34.91
N ASP A 729 -20.84 -45.59 33.61
CA ASP A 729 -21.97 -45.84 32.71
C ASP A 729 -22.18 -47.34 32.44
N GLN A 730 -21.10 -48.12 32.34
CA GLN A 730 -21.16 -49.57 32.19
C GLN A 730 -21.92 -50.25 33.35
N ARG A 731 -21.76 -49.77 34.59
CA ARG A 731 -22.48 -50.33 35.76
C ARG A 731 -23.99 -50.12 35.68
N LYS A 732 -24.47 -49.04 35.06
CA LYS A 732 -25.90 -48.68 34.98
C LYS A 732 -26.70 -49.44 33.91
N ARG A 733 -26.06 -50.32 33.12
CA ARG A 733 -26.68 -51.00 31.95
C ARG A 733 -27.27 -52.40 32.21
N LYS A 734 -27.17 -52.94 33.43
CA LYS A 734 -27.51 -54.36 33.71
C LYS A 734 -29.00 -54.72 33.83
N HIS A 735 -29.90 -53.75 34.08
CA HIS A 735 -31.33 -54.03 34.35
C HIS A 735 -32.28 -53.23 33.43
N LEU A 736 -32.16 -53.43 32.11
CA LEU A 736 -33.08 -52.89 31.10
C LEU A 736 -33.51 -54.01 30.12
N THR A 737 -34.79 -54.03 29.78
CA THR A 737 -35.41 -55.03 28.89
C THR A 737 -35.09 -54.78 27.41
N ALA A 738 -35.51 -55.70 26.53
CA ALA A 738 -35.16 -55.67 25.10
C ALA A 738 -35.73 -54.44 24.37
N SER A 739 -37.02 -54.11 24.58
CA SER A 739 -37.67 -52.96 23.94
C SER A 739 -37.14 -51.62 24.48
N GLU A 740 -36.82 -51.52 25.77
CA GLU A 740 -36.20 -50.34 26.37
C GLU A 740 -34.80 -50.07 25.78
N LYS A 741 -34.02 -51.13 25.53
CA LYS A 741 -32.71 -51.04 24.86
C LYS A 741 -32.83 -50.53 23.43
N GLU A 742 -33.91 -50.87 22.72
CA GLU A 742 -34.17 -50.40 21.36
C GLU A 742 -34.66 -48.94 21.32
N ASN A 743 -35.60 -48.58 22.19
CA ASN A 743 -36.13 -47.21 22.23
C ASN A 743 -35.06 -46.19 22.70
N LYS A 744 -34.19 -46.58 23.66
CA LYS A 744 -32.99 -45.78 23.98
C LYS A 744 -31.93 -45.79 22.87
N LYS A 745 -31.87 -46.80 22.00
CA LYS A 745 -31.01 -46.81 20.80
C LYS A 745 -31.43 -45.69 19.82
N LEU A 746 -32.74 -45.47 19.64
CA LEU A 746 -33.26 -44.37 18.83
C LEU A 746 -33.01 -43.01 19.48
N GLN A 747 -33.29 -42.84 20.78
CA GLN A 747 -32.97 -41.59 21.49
C GLN A 747 -31.46 -41.26 21.44
N MET A 748 -30.59 -42.27 21.57
CA MET A 748 -29.14 -42.07 21.46
C MET A 748 -28.73 -41.58 20.06
N LYS A 749 -29.34 -42.09 18.97
CA LYS A 749 -29.13 -41.56 17.61
C LYS A 749 -29.55 -40.10 17.46
N PHE A 750 -30.55 -39.63 18.19
CA PHE A 750 -31.01 -38.23 18.13
C PHE A 750 -30.12 -37.28 18.95
N VAL A 751 -29.70 -37.69 20.16
CA VAL A 751 -28.79 -36.90 21.02
C VAL A 751 -27.38 -36.81 20.43
N MET A 752 -26.87 -37.90 19.84
CA MET A 752 -25.59 -37.91 19.12
C MET A 752 -25.51 -36.85 18.00
N LYS A 753 -26.65 -36.49 17.38
CA LYS A 753 -26.68 -35.52 16.27
C LYS A 753 -26.91 -34.06 16.70
N THR A 754 -27.07 -33.78 18.01
CA THR A 754 -27.39 -32.42 18.52
C THR A 754 -26.50 -31.91 19.65
N LYS A 755 -25.66 -32.75 20.28
CA LYS A 755 -24.63 -32.29 21.26
C LYS A 755 -23.18 -32.64 20.89
N GLY A 756 -22.93 -33.13 19.67
CA GLY A 756 -21.60 -33.54 19.20
C GLY A 756 -20.74 -32.46 18.49
N ILE A 757 -21.31 -31.32 18.08
CA ILE A 757 -20.59 -30.26 17.36
C ILE A 757 -20.89 -28.89 17.98
N LYS A 758 -20.16 -28.53 19.04
CA LYS A 758 -20.14 -27.14 19.55
C LYS A 758 -18.83 -26.72 20.23
N GLN A 759 -17.70 -27.06 19.61
CA GLN A 759 -16.44 -26.29 19.71
C GLN A 759 -15.55 -26.56 18.48
N MET A 760 -14.75 -25.56 18.09
CA MET A 760 -13.81 -25.58 16.96
C MET A 760 -14.39 -25.86 15.55
N LYS A 761 -15.16 -24.90 15.01
CA LYS A 761 -14.70 -24.07 13.86
C LYS A 761 -15.72 -22.98 13.48
N SER A 762 -15.20 -21.82 13.07
CA SER A 762 -15.84 -20.79 12.23
C SER A 762 -17.18 -20.16 12.67
N THR A 763 -17.13 -19.22 13.62
CA THR A 763 -18.15 -18.16 13.77
C THR A 763 -18.42 -17.42 12.45
N TYR A 764 -17.39 -17.32 11.60
CA TYR A 764 -17.45 -16.77 10.23
C TYR A 764 -18.56 -17.39 9.36
N ILE A 765 -18.87 -18.67 9.52
CA ILE A 765 -19.84 -19.37 8.65
C ILE A 765 -21.29 -19.01 9.02
N ILE A 766 -21.61 -18.78 10.30
CA ILE A 766 -23.00 -18.48 10.71
C ILE A 766 -23.40 -17.05 10.30
N ILE A 767 -22.48 -16.08 10.37
CA ILE A 767 -22.74 -14.71 9.89
C ILE A 767 -22.93 -14.70 8.36
N VAL A 768 -22.09 -15.44 7.63
CA VAL A 768 -22.20 -15.61 6.17
C VAL A 768 -23.51 -16.31 5.79
N ILE A 769 -23.92 -17.39 6.47
CA ILE A 769 -25.19 -18.06 6.22
C ILE A 769 -26.38 -17.12 6.48
N LEU A 770 -26.40 -16.39 7.60
CA LEU A 770 -27.49 -15.46 7.90
C LEU A 770 -27.59 -14.33 6.86
N HIS A 771 -26.47 -13.76 6.41
CA HIS A 771 -26.48 -12.81 5.30
C HIS A 771 -26.96 -13.44 3.98
N LEU A 772 -26.46 -14.62 3.60
CA LEU A 772 -26.87 -15.29 2.36
C LEU A 772 -28.36 -15.67 2.35
N THR A 773 -28.93 -16.10 3.49
CA THR A 773 -30.38 -16.36 3.59
C THR A 773 -31.22 -15.08 3.45
N ALA A 774 -30.73 -13.93 3.92
CA ALA A 774 -31.37 -12.64 3.68
C ALA A 774 -31.29 -12.20 2.20
N THR A 775 -30.18 -12.48 1.51
CA THR A 775 -30.03 -12.21 0.08
C THR A 775 -30.91 -13.12 -0.78
N ALA A 776 -30.96 -14.42 -0.48
CA ALA A 776 -31.83 -15.38 -1.17
C ALA A 776 -33.32 -15.00 -1.04
N SER A 777 -33.73 -14.53 0.14
CA SER A 777 -35.09 -14.04 0.39
C SER A 777 -35.45 -12.78 -0.42
N LYS A 778 -34.46 -11.97 -0.84
CA LYS A 778 -34.67 -10.82 -1.74
C LYS A 778 -34.66 -11.22 -3.22
N LEU A 779 -33.85 -12.21 -3.63
CA LEU A 779 -33.80 -12.70 -5.01
C LEU A 779 -35.13 -13.33 -5.46
N CYS A 780 -35.84 -14.05 -4.57
CA CYS A 780 -37.18 -14.58 -4.82
C CYS A 780 -38.24 -13.49 -5.11
N LEU A 781 -37.97 -12.23 -4.72
CA LEU A 781 -38.83 -11.09 -5.07
C LEU A 781 -38.60 -10.62 -6.52
N CYS A 782 -37.37 -10.70 -7.03
CA CYS A 782 -37.02 -10.30 -8.39
C CYS A 782 -37.63 -11.20 -9.46
N GLU A 783 -37.70 -12.52 -9.23
CA GLU A 783 -38.35 -13.46 -10.16
C GLU A 783 -39.85 -13.15 -10.33
N ARG A 784 -40.56 -12.80 -9.25
CA ARG A 784 -41.97 -12.42 -9.33
C ARG A 784 -42.17 -11.12 -10.10
N ILE A 785 -41.28 -10.14 -9.95
CA ILE A 785 -41.33 -8.87 -10.70
C ILE A 785 -41.06 -9.12 -12.19
N LEU A 786 -40.02 -9.89 -12.53
CA LEU A 786 -39.67 -10.20 -13.92
C LEU A 786 -40.68 -11.13 -14.63
N SER A 787 -41.47 -11.92 -13.88
CA SER A 787 -42.50 -12.79 -14.46
C SER A 787 -43.72 -12.06 -15.06
N LEU A 788 -43.90 -10.76 -14.78
CA LEU A 788 -45.08 -9.99 -15.17
C LEU A 788 -44.91 -9.20 -16.49
N GLU A 789 -43.69 -8.87 -16.91
CA GLU A 789 -43.43 -7.95 -18.03
C GLU A 789 -42.54 -8.51 -19.16
N CYS A 790 -42.70 -9.79 -19.53
CA CYS A 790 -42.20 -10.28 -20.83
C CYS A 790 -43.00 -11.44 -21.41
N LYS A 791 -44.05 -11.12 -22.19
CA LYS A 791 -44.61 -12.06 -23.17
C LYS A 791 -43.95 -11.81 -24.54
N GLN A 792 -43.61 -12.90 -25.24
CA GLN A 792 -43.12 -12.94 -26.63
C GLN A 792 -41.65 -12.49 -26.91
N LYS A 793 -40.67 -13.32 -26.53
CA LYS A 793 -39.59 -13.84 -27.42
C LYS A 793 -38.62 -14.75 -26.63
N PRO A 794 -37.92 -15.70 -27.28
CA PRO A 794 -36.86 -16.47 -26.62
C PRO A 794 -35.62 -15.59 -26.37
N LEU A 795 -34.95 -15.83 -25.24
CA LEU A 795 -33.65 -15.23 -24.92
C LEU A 795 -32.55 -15.80 -25.84
N PRO A 796 -31.55 -14.99 -26.25
CA PRO A 796 -30.42 -15.47 -27.03
C PRO A 796 -29.44 -16.30 -26.17
N PHE A 797 -28.69 -17.17 -26.84
CA PHE A 797 -27.79 -18.17 -26.24
C PHE A 797 -26.73 -17.70 -25.22
N PRO A 798 -26.15 -16.47 -25.24
CA PRO A 798 -25.00 -16.12 -24.39
C PRO A 798 -25.20 -16.28 -22.87
N TYR A 799 -26.44 -16.24 -22.38
CA TYR A 799 -26.72 -16.44 -20.95
C TYR A 799 -26.55 -17.89 -20.48
N LEU A 800 -26.73 -18.88 -21.34
CA LEU A 800 -26.67 -20.29 -20.95
C LEU A 800 -25.22 -20.78 -20.81
N SER A 801 -24.33 -20.32 -21.69
CA SER A 801 -22.88 -20.58 -21.58
C SER A 801 -22.27 -19.90 -20.35
N TYR A 802 -22.70 -18.67 -20.04
CA TYR A 802 -22.27 -17.98 -18.83
C TYR A 802 -22.74 -18.71 -17.56
N PHE A 803 -23.98 -19.20 -17.55
CA PHE A 803 -24.51 -19.99 -16.42
C PHE A 803 -23.70 -21.29 -16.21
N LEU A 804 -23.36 -22.02 -17.27
CA LEU A 804 -22.52 -23.22 -17.19
C LEU A 804 -21.09 -22.93 -16.69
N ALA A 805 -20.45 -21.86 -17.17
CA ALA A 805 -19.13 -21.45 -16.69
C ALA A 805 -19.15 -21.10 -15.18
N VAL A 806 -20.18 -20.36 -14.73
CA VAL A 806 -20.37 -20.00 -13.32
C VAL A 806 -20.67 -21.23 -12.44
N VAL A 807 -21.43 -22.21 -12.93
CA VAL A 807 -21.69 -23.47 -12.21
C VAL A 807 -20.41 -24.30 -12.02
N ASN A 808 -19.53 -24.37 -13.03
CA ASN A 808 -18.24 -25.05 -12.89
C ASN A 808 -17.31 -24.33 -11.90
N MET A 809 -17.19 -23.01 -12.01
CA MET A 809 -16.37 -22.20 -11.09
C MET A 809 -16.88 -22.24 -9.63
N ALA A 810 -18.20 -22.37 -9.44
CA ALA A 810 -18.79 -22.62 -8.12
C ALA A 810 -18.52 -24.05 -7.59
N ALA A 811 -18.39 -25.05 -8.47
CA ALA A 811 -17.99 -26.41 -8.09
C ALA A 811 -16.53 -26.46 -7.61
N GLU A 812 -15.65 -25.72 -8.28
CA GLU A 812 -14.22 -25.60 -7.96
C GLU A 812 -13.98 -24.95 -6.59
N LEU A 813 -14.74 -23.91 -6.24
CA LEU A 813 -14.56 -23.15 -4.99
C LEU A 813 -15.24 -23.74 -3.74
N VAL A 814 -16.22 -24.64 -3.90
CA VAL A 814 -17.00 -25.22 -2.77
C VAL A 814 -16.69 -26.71 -2.55
N GLY A 815 -16.14 -27.39 -3.57
CA GLY A 815 -15.96 -28.84 -3.59
C GLY A 815 -17.24 -29.58 -4.00
N GLY A 816 -17.09 -30.66 -4.77
CA GLY A 816 -18.16 -31.28 -5.57
C GLY A 816 -19.39 -31.84 -4.83
N ALA A 817 -19.48 -31.73 -3.51
CA ALA A 817 -20.66 -32.16 -2.75
C ALA A 817 -21.93 -31.34 -3.07
N PHE A 818 -21.79 -30.08 -3.48
CA PHE A 818 -22.96 -29.22 -3.72
C PHE A 818 -23.64 -29.49 -5.08
N LEU A 819 -22.86 -29.76 -6.14
CA LEU A 819 -23.40 -30.10 -7.48
C LEU A 819 -24.31 -31.33 -7.44
N SER A 820 -23.89 -32.36 -6.70
CA SER A 820 -24.67 -33.59 -6.49
C SER A 820 -26.04 -33.33 -5.83
N SER A 821 -26.16 -32.31 -4.96
CA SER A 821 -27.43 -31.94 -4.35
C SER A 821 -28.31 -31.05 -5.26
N PHE A 822 -27.72 -30.31 -6.19
CA PHE A 822 -28.45 -29.39 -7.07
C PHE A 822 -28.97 -30.11 -8.32
N LEU A 823 -28.15 -30.96 -8.94
CA LEU A 823 -28.51 -31.78 -10.12
C LEU A 823 -29.46 -32.96 -9.80
N ASN A 824 -29.83 -33.15 -8.53
CA ASN A 824 -30.91 -34.06 -8.09
C ASN A 824 -32.17 -33.30 -7.60
N ALA A 825 -32.20 -31.97 -7.74
CA ALA A 825 -33.29 -31.10 -7.31
C ALA A 825 -33.87 -30.21 -8.44
N VAL A 826 -33.27 -30.30 -9.64
CA VAL A 826 -33.76 -29.80 -10.92
C VAL A 826 -34.24 -30.99 -11.74
#